data_AF-A0A929AQX7-F1
#
_entry.id   AF-A0A929AQX7-F1
#
_cell.length_a   1.000
_cell.length_b   1.000
_cell.length_c   1.000
_cell.angle_alpha   90.00
_cell.angle_beta   90.00
_cell.angle_gamma   90.00
#
_symmetry.space_group_name_H-M   'P 1'
#
loop_
_entity.id
_entity.type
_entity.pdbx_description
1 polymer ?
#
loop_
_entity_poly.entity_id
_entity_poly.type
_entity_poly.pdbx_seq_one_letter_code
_entity_poly.pdbx_strand_id
1 'polypeptide(L)'
;MSQHRPVPRLDLAPKLKRPLSLWNLLDYLRLLYWVFYFPQALRCYLDTFGNKFIPAGEINWRKGWHWLCRSRIERQLILQGLALTVFTLLALGVILQRIGVSFDGFFTLISILMFSVMAGFLGVWGVAQKYGMTWGLASGIASGITFGIAFVALGSALVLSGVVSDVSSSAASSVAVFLGSHIANILAKSVEFGILFGVAFGISRSATLGLVSGVAFGVWLTPLLGVSFGILIAMFSGIAFDWEFGIASGVGFGVAFSVASSLGILRLENWLFCLPLALLSRWNRPRLLPCVTPLPLPYLSFWLTRCLRQDWEAGINNANQLLAYTLQFIPVVKAVNRVLAEISPELIILRIAQLTESTDDLRLVRFISEKLNLGTDNVFKPRLDTPARATAAGFWYLQYPIRETLFAGKIISNPYDQNLQKAVEAFSVVRSLPHAEEIFVLTQTLAIFNEASDLAAIAFVQVPNFPQKPLLRPATWETIARLHRVVQEAQIVLRSLSHSARAFALSRALGELTNILDEANTLPKAEQWRIVYIAQIWRQAFLQVAGEVGEISIAERVRNPYVVGDPVEENLFVGRDDVMKQLEAQWILSNQLQSVVLYGHRRMGKTSILLNTSKCLGSEIQIAYVNLLLLGNSPQGVGEVLMAISDAISDAVDCTPPDDADLLNLPYRTFERYLKQIEAHLSGGLIVALDEFEKIEELIEAEKIPKDFMGYLRGLVQMSSKVAFAFAGLHTLEEMTADYFQPFFASVIPIHVGFLQPGATRQILANPDEDFPLDYTPEALDQIYALTAGQPYLVQLVGFQLVRRYNDSVFEQGRPRKPVFTVEDVEAVINDPEFFKRGRYYFDGVWGQAARGASGQQAILKALAPYPEGLSADALAMATGMDQETLYEALKTLERHDVIQQKEGCWQIIVELFRCWALNV
;
A
#
# COMPACT_ATOMS: atom_id res chain seq x y z
N MET A 1 -6.13 15.18 -51.96
CA MET A 1 -5.63 16.05 -50.88
C MET A 1 -6.61 17.21 -50.67
N SER A 2 -7.60 17.04 -49.79
CA SER A 2 -8.47 18.14 -49.36
C SER A 2 -7.78 18.91 -48.23
N GLN A 3 -7.29 20.12 -48.53
CA GLN A 3 -6.78 21.05 -47.51
C GLN A 3 -7.92 21.48 -46.57
N HIS A 4 -8.21 20.68 -45.55
CA HIS A 4 -9.06 21.11 -44.45
C HIS A 4 -8.25 22.07 -43.56
N ARG A 5 -8.72 23.31 -43.46
CA ARG A 5 -8.15 24.30 -42.54
C ARG A 5 -8.19 23.74 -41.11
N PRO A 6 -7.10 23.85 -40.33
CA PRO A 6 -7.06 23.34 -38.96
C PRO A 6 -8.13 24.01 -38.10
N VAL A 7 -8.72 23.24 -37.18
CA VAL A 7 -9.73 23.77 -36.24
C VAL A 7 -9.07 24.84 -35.36
N PRO A 8 -9.59 26.07 -35.31
CA PRO A 8 -9.01 27.13 -34.49
C PRO A 8 -9.21 26.79 -33.01
N ARG A 9 -8.10 26.67 -32.26
CA ARG A 9 -8.13 26.48 -30.80
C ARG A 9 -8.50 27.80 -30.11
N LEU A 10 -9.45 27.73 -29.18
CA LEU A 10 -9.82 28.83 -28.29
C LEU A 10 -8.78 28.96 -27.17
N ASP A 11 -8.45 30.19 -26.85
CA ASP A 11 -7.62 30.55 -25.71
C ASP A 11 -8.30 31.77 -25.07
N LEU A 12 -9.26 31.48 -24.18
CA LEU A 12 -10.07 32.46 -23.47
C LEU A 12 -9.45 32.82 -22.12
N ALA A 13 -8.32 32.20 -21.76
CA ALA A 13 -7.63 32.47 -20.51
C ALA A 13 -7.14 33.93 -20.48
N PRO A 14 -7.30 34.64 -19.34
CA PRO A 14 -6.81 35.99 -19.19
C PRO A 14 -5.27 36.01 -19.23
N LYS A 15 -4.69 36.69 -20.23
CA LYS A 15 -3.23 36.79 -20.41
C LYS A 15 -2.64 37.87 -19.51
N LEU A 16 -2.43 37.55 -18.24
CA LEU A 16 -1.74 38.42 -17.30
C LEU A 16 -0.36 37.84 -16.95
N LYS A 17 0.71 38.61 -17.22
CA LYS A 17 2.10 38.18 -16.98
C LYS A 17 2.68 38.64 -15.63
N ARG A 18 1.95 39.48 -14.89
CA ARG A 18 2.36 40.02 -13.58
C ARG A 18 1.18 40.10 -12.62
N PRO A 19 1.38 40.04 -11.30
CA PRO A 19 0.31 40.27 -10.34
C PRO A 19 -0.26 41.71 -10.42
N LEU A 20 -1.51 41.89 -10.00
CA LEU A 20 -2.15 43.21 -9.87
C LEU A 20 -1.42 44.04 -8.82
N SER A 21 -1.23 45.35 -9.08
CA SER A 21 -0.54 46.26 -8.17
C SER A 21 -1.51 47.24 -7.52
N LEU A 22 -1.37 47.44 -6.20
CA LEU A 22 -2.13 48.45 -5.45
C LEU A 22 -1.92 49.89 -5.93
N TRP A 23 -0.82 50.14 -6.64
CA TRP A 23 -0.40 51.48 -7.05
C TRP A 23 -0.71 51.79 -8.52
N ASN A 24 -1.25 50.82 -9.26
CA ASN A 24 -1.57 51.00 -10.68
C ASN A 24 -3.07 51.12 -10.89
N LEU A 25 -3.55 52.31 -11.24
CA LEU A 25 -4.97 52.60 -11.43
C LEU A 25 -5.62 51.73 -12.52
N LEU A 26 -4.87 51.34 -13.55
CA LEU A 26 -5.35 50.42 -14.60
C LEU A 26 -5.68 49.02 -14.06
N ASP A 27 -5.02 48.58 -12.98
CA ASP A 27 -5.29 47.28 -12.37
C ASP A 27 -6.62 47.30 -11.60
N TYR A 28 -7.04 48.44 -11.05
CA TYR A 28 -8.38 48.61 -10.46
C TYR A 28 -9.48 48.60 -11.52
N LEU A 29 -9.28 49.31 -12.65
CA LEU A 29 -10.23 49.25 -13.77
C LEU A 29 -10.36 47.83 -14.35
N ARG A 30 -9.25 47.09 -14.41
CA ARG A 30 -9.25 45.67 -14.80
C ARG A 30 -10.00 44.80 -13.80
N LEU A 31 -9.78 45.01 -12.50
CA LEU A 31 -10.48 44.27 -11.44
C LEU A 31 -12.00 44.53 -11.49
N LEU A 32 -12.40 45.80 -11.68
CA LEU A 32 -13.80 46.17 -11.90
C LEU A 32 -14.37 45.46 -13.14
N TYR A 33 -13.64 45.46 -14.25
CA TYR A 33 -14.04 44.73 -15.46
C TYR A 33 -14.18 43.23 -15.22
N TRP A 34 -13.26 42.59 -14.49
CA TRP A 34 -13.38 41.17 -14.14
C TRP A 34 -14.62 40.91 -13.30
N VAL A 35 -14.89 41.71 -12.28
CA VAL A 35 -16.07 41.54 -11.42
C VAL A 35 -17.39 41.60 -12.22
N PHE A 36 -17.51 42.54 -13.15
CA PHE A 36 -18.77 42.75 -13.87
C PHE A 36 -18.90 41.96 -15.18
N TYR A 37 -17.80 41.76 -15.90
CA TYR A 37 -17.79 41.28 -17.29
C TYR A 37 -16.98 40.00 -17.52
N PHE A 38 -16.10 39.61 -16.59
CA PHE A 38 -15.32 38.37 -16.71
C PHE A 38 -14.95 37.76 -15.35
N PRO A 39 -15.94 37.33 -14.54
CA PRO A 39 -15.69 36.93 -13.14
C PRO A 39 -14.78 35.70 -13.03
N GLN A 40 -14.77 34.83 -14.04
CA GLN A 40 -13.89 33.65 -14.10
C GLN A 40 -12.40 34.04 -14.15
N ALA A 41 -12.06 35.26 -14.57
CA ALA A 41 -10.68 35.73 -14.60
C ALA A 41 -10.07 35.94 -13.21
N LEU A 42 -10.89 36.24 -12.19
CA LEU A 42 -10.45 36.34 -10.79
C LEU A 42 -9.93 34.99 -10.29
N ARG A 43 -10.63 33.89 -10.63
CA ARG A 43 -10.18 32.53 -10.32
C ARG A 43 -8.85 32.25 -11.02
N CYS A 44 -8.77 32.49 -12.33
CA CYS A 44 -7.53 32.25 -13.08
C CYS A 44 -6.34 33.07 -12.53
N TYR A 45 -6.58 34.30 -12.07
CA TYR A 45 -5.58 35.13 -11.41
C TYR A 45 -5.08 34.50 -10.11
N LEU A 46 -5.98 34.02 -9.25
CA LEU A 46 -5.63 33.34 -8.00
C LEU A 46 -4.94 31.99 -8.24
N ASP A 47 -5.36 31.23 -9.24
CA ASP A 47 -4.72 29.95 -9.59
C ASP A 47 -3.30 30.16 -10.17
N THR A 48 -3.05 31.30 -10.83
CA THR A 48 -1.75 31.62 -11.48
C THR A 48 -0.75 32.28 -10.53
N PHE A 49 -1.23 33.18 -9.65
CA PHE A 49 -0.37 34.02 -8.81
C PHE A 49 -0.59 33.80 -7.30
N GLY A 50 -1.68 33.14 -6.88
CA GLY A 50 -2.01 32.91 -5.47
C GLY A 50 -1.31 31.70 -4.86
N ASN A 51 -1.60 31.42 -3.58
CA ASN A 51 -1.11 30.21 -2.92
C ASN A 51 -1.83 28.95 -3.43
N LYS A 52 -1.20 27.78 -3.22
CA LYS A 52 -1.78 26.47 -3.58
C LYS A 52 -3.21 26.35 -3.04
N PHE A 53 -4.08 25.86 -3.92
CA PHE A 53 -5.51 25.63 -3.71
C PHE A 53 -5.76 24.81 -2.42
N ILE A 54 -6.62 25.32 -1.52
CA ILE A 54 -7.16 24.51 -0.42
C ILE A 54 -8.48 23.89 -0.91
N PRO A 55 -8.60 22.55 -0.96
CA PRO A 55 -9.81 21.87 -1.41
C PRO A 55 -10.99 22.09 -0.44
N ALA A 56 -12.20 22.03 -1.00
CA ALA A 56 -13.43 22.06 -0.24
C ALA A 56 -13.48 20.83 0.70
N GLY A 57 -13.67 21.05 2.00
CA GLY A 57 -13.67 20.01 3.05
C GLY A 57 -12.63 20.24 4.15
N GLU A 58 -11.45 20.79 3.84
CA GLU A 58 -10.39 21.06 4.84
C GLU A 58 -10.44 22.48 5.43
N ILE A 59 -11.35 23.31 4.92
CA ILE A 59 -11.43 24.74 5.24
C ILE A 59 -12.14 24.93 6.58
N ASN A 60 -11.35 25.15 7.63
CA ASN A 60 -11.83 25.70 8.90
C ASN A 60 -11.46 27.20 8.97
N TRP A 61 -12.23 27.98 9.72
CA TRP A 61 -12.10 29.44 9.87
C TRP A 61 -10.66 29.85 10.17
N ARG A 62 -10.00 29.14 11.11
CA ARG A 62 -8.59 29.37 11.45
C ARG A 62 -7.64 29.12 10.28
N LYS A 63 -7.83 28.02 9.54
CA LYS A 63 -6.99 27.66 8.38
C LYS A 63 -7.21 28.64 7.22
N GLY A 64 -8.44 29.04 6.95
CA GLY A 64 -8.79 30.04 5.93
C GLY A 64 -8.20 31.41 6.24
N TRP A 65 -8.26 31.85 7.50
CA TRP A 65 -7.61 33.08 7.95
C TRP A 65 -6.09 33.02 7.86
N HIS A 66 -5.48 31.90 8.29
CA HIS A 66 -4.03 31.70 8.14
C HIS A 66 -3.56 31.69 6.69
N TRP A 67 -4.33 31.08 5.78
CA TRP A 67 -4.06 31.07 4.35
C TRP A 67 -4.04 32.50 3.78
N LEU A 68 -5.08 33.28 4.11
CA LEU A 68 -5.21 34.69 3.72
C LEU A 68 -4.06 35.57 4.23
N CYS A 69 -3.61 35.36 5.47
CA CYS A 69 -2.53 36.15 6.04
C CYS A 69 -1.15 35.84 5.42
N ARG A 70 -0.96 34.63 4.87
CA ARG A 70 0.35 34.16 4.40
C ARG A 70 0.70 34.68 3.01
N SER A 71 -0.29 34.87 2.13
CA SER A 71 -0.06 35.35 0.75
C SER A 71 0.00 36.87 0.68
N ARG A 72 1.02 37.42 0.01
CA ARG A 72 1.04 38.86 -0.33
C ARG A 72 -0.01 39.19 -1.39
N ILE A 73 -0.32 38.26 -2.29
CA ILE A 73 -1.11 38.47 -3.50
C ILE A 73 -2.61 38.49 -3.18
N GLU A 74 -3.09 37.56 -2.35
CA GLU A 74 -4.50 37.55 -1.90
C GLU A 74 -4.83 38.78 -1.06
N ARG A 75 -3.93 39.20 -0.16
CA ARG A 75 -4.10 40.44 0.62
C ARG A 75 -4.20 41.67 -0.26
N GLN A 76 -3.33 41.78 -1.26
CA GLN A 76 -3.39 42.88 -2.23
C GLN A 76 -4.72 42.89 -2.99
N LEU A 77 -5.19 41.72 -3.43
CA LEU A 77 -6.46 41.59 -4.14
C LEU A 77 -7.67 41.99 -3.25
N ILE A 78 -7.69 41.58 -1.98
CA ILE A 78 -8.73 41.98 -1.01
C ILE A 78 -8.70 43.49 -0.78
N LEU A 79 -7.52 44.06 -0.56
CA LEU A 79 -7.36 45.51 -0.37
C LEU A 79 -7.81 46.29 -1.60
N GLN A 80 -7.50 45.80 -2.80
CA GLN A 80 -8.00 46.39 -4.04
C GLN A 80 -9.53 46.30 -4.11
N GLY A 81 -10.13 45.14 -3.82
CA GLY A 81 -11.58 44.95 -3.81
C GLY A 81 -12.30 45.87 -2.81
N LEU A 82 -11.76 46.01 -1.60
CA LEU A 82 -12.28 46.92 -0.58
C LEU A 82 -12.19 48.39 -1.03
N ALA A 83 -11.03 48.82 -1.52
CA ALA A 83 -10.86 50.17 -2.05
C ALA A 83 -11.82 50.46 -3.21
N LEU A 84 -12.05 49.48 -4.08
CA LEU A 84 -12.97 49.57 -5.20
C LEU A 84 -14.43 49.66 -4.74
N THR A 85 -14.79 48.88 -3.71
CA THR A 85 -16.12 48.95 -3.08
C THR A 85 -16.38 50.34 -2.49
N VAL A 86 -15.43 50.88 -1.71
CA VAL A 86 -15.53 52.24 -1.14
C VAL A 86 -15.62 53.29 -2.25
N PHE A 87 -14.76 53.21 -3.26
CA PHE A 87 -14.70 54.20 -4.35
C PHE A 87 -15.97 54.18 -5.21
N THR A 88 -16.47 53.00 -5.57
CA THR A 88 -17.72 52.88 -6.35
C THR A 88 -18.94 53.38 -5.58
N LEU A 89 -19.01 53.12 -4.27
CA LEU A 89 -20.06 53.65 -3.39
C LEU A 89 -20.03 55.19 -3.32
N LEU A 90 -18.84 55.78 -3.15
CA LEU A 90 -18.67 57.23 -3.11
C LEU A 90 -19.00 57.88 -4.47
N ALA A 91 -18.50 57.30 -5.57
CA ALA A 91 -18.76 57.81 -6.92
C ALA A 91 -20.26 57.76 -7.26
N LEU A 92 -20.95 56.67 -6.90
CA LEU A 92 -22.39 56.54 -7.10
C LEU A 92 -23.17 57.54 -6.24
N GLY A 93 -22.75 57.76 -4.99
CA GLY A 93 -23.33 58.78 -4.12
C GLY A 93 -23.23 60.18 -4.71
N VAL A 94 -22.07 60.56 -5.25
CA VAL A 94 -21.86 61.85 -5.93
C VAL A 94 -22.73 61.99 -7.18
N ILE A 95 -22.85 60.92 -7.97
CA ILE A 95 -23.71 60.91 -9.18
C ILE A 95 -25.18 61.10 -8.79
N LEU A 96 -25.66 60.41 -7.76
CA LEU A 96 -27.03 60.53 -7.28
C LEU A 96 -27.33 61.91 -6.71
N GLN A 97 -26.37 62.52 -6.00
CA GLN A 97 -26.47 63.90 -5.52
C GLN A 97 -26.58 64.90 -6.69
N ARG A 98 -25.84 64.67 -7.78
CA ARG A 98 -25.95 65.49 -9.01
C ARG A 98 -27.28 65.33 -9.74
N ILE A 99 -27.95 64.18 -9.58
CA ILE A 99 -29.27 63.89 -10.17
C ILE A 99 -30.41 64.38 -9.26
N GLY A 100 -30.09 65.02 -8.12
CA GLY A 100 -31.07 65.65 -7.23
C GLY A 100 -31.59 64.75 -6.10
N VAL A 101 -30.96 63.61 -5.85
CA VAL A 101 -31.31 62.72 -4.73
C VAL A 101 -30.52 63.13 -3.48
N SER A 102 -31.19 63.69 -2.48
CA SER A 102 -30.58 64.07 -1.20
C SER A 102 -30.43 62.86 -0.28
N PHE A 103 -29.22 62.65 0.25
CA PHE A 103 -28.91 61.63 1.26
C PHE A 103 -28.38 62.31 2.53
N ASP A 104 -28.84 61.88 3.71
CA ASP A 104 -28.16 62.19 4.98
C ASP A 104 -26.82 61.43 5.00
N GLY A 105 -25.80 62.09 4.47
CA GLY A 105 -24.72 61.48 3.68
C GLY A 105 -23.57 60.81 4.44
N PHE A 106 -23.61 60.70 5.77
CA PHE A 106 -22.51 60.09 6.51
C PHE A 106 -22.88 58.72 7.11
N PHE A 107 -23.95 58.64 7.91
CA PHE A 107 -24.34 57.40 8.58
C PHE A 107 -24.92 56.35 7.63
N THR A 108 -25.62 56.79 6.58
CA THR A 108 -26.15 55.91 5.53
C THR A 108 -25.01 55.28 4.73
N LEU A 109 -24.05 56.08 4.27
CA LEU A 109 -22.85 55.61 3.54
C LEU A 109 -22.00 54.64 4.38
N ILE A 110 -21.82 54.90 5.68
CA ILE A 110 -21.11 53.99 6.59
C ILE A 110 -21.87 52.67 6.76
N SER A 111 -23.18 52.71 6.96
CA SER A 111 -24.01 51.50 7.11
C SER A 111 -23.97 50.63 5.86
N ILE A 112 -24.02 51.26 4.68
CA ILE A 112 -23.90 50.59 3.37
C ILE A 112 -22.52 49.97 3.20
N LEU A 113 -21.47 50.70 3.58
CA LEU A 113 -20.11 50.19 3.52
C LEU A 113 -19.92 48.98 4.44
N MET A 114 -20.38 49.06 5.70
CA MET A 114 -20.32 47.96 6.66
C MET A 114 -21.07 46.72 6.15
N PHE A 115 -22.28 46.92 5.60
CA PHE A 115 -23.07 45.81 5.04
C PHE A 115 -22.42 45.20 3.81
N SER A 116 -21.81 46.01 2.93
CA SER A 116 -21.11 45.53 1.73
C SER A 116 -19.86 44.71 2.08
N VAL A 117 -19.11 45.14 3.09
CA VAL A 117 -17.96 44.39 3.62
C VAL A 117 -18.41 43.08 4.26
N MET A 118 -19.49 43.11 5.05
CA MET A 118 -20.07 41.91 5.68
C MET A 118 -20.60 40.91 4.64
N ALA A 119 -21.30 41.36 3.60
CA ALA A 119 -21.79 40.53 2.50
C ALA A 119 -20.66 39.94 1.65
N GLY A 120 -19.60 40.71 1.42
CA GLY A 120 -18.38 40.20 0.79
C GLY A 120 -17.77 39.06 1.62
N PHE A 121 -17.70 39.25 2.92
CA PHE A 121 -17.13 38.30 3.87
C PHE A 121 -17.94 37.00 3.98
N LEU A 122 -19.27 37.09 4.07
CA LEU A 122 -20.17 35.94 4.05
C LEU A 122 -20.12 35.20 2.69
N GLY A 123 -19.98 35.93 1.59
CA GLY A 123 -19.82 35.38 0.25
C GLY A 123 -18.52 34.57 0.09
N VAL A 124 -17.42 35.04 0.69
CA VAL A 124 -16.17 34.26 0.75
C VAL A 124 -16.42 32.93 1.45
N TRP A 125 -17.06 32.97 2.61
CA TRP A 125 -17.21 31.79 3.44
C TRP A 125 -18.17 30.75 2.85
N GLY A 126 -19.35 31.17 2.41
CA GLY A 126 -20.37 30.27 1.86
C GLY A 126 -19.92 29.56 0.59
N VAL A 127 -19.16 30.23 -0.28
CA VAL A 127 -18.63 29.63 -1.51
C VAL A 127 -17.35 28.84 -1.22
N ALA A 128 -16.51 29.29 -0.27
CA ALA A 128 -15.29 28.56 0.12
C ALA A 128 -15.58 27.16 0.67
N GLN A 129 -16.63 27.01 1.48
CA GLN A 129 -17.00 25.70 2.01
C GLN A 129 -17.37 24.69 0.91
N LYS A 130 -17.99 25.15 -0.18
CA LYS A 130 -18.51 24.27 -1.24
C LYS A 130 -17.54 24.07 -2.40
N TYR A 131 -16.72 25.07 -2.70
CA TYR A 131 -15.89 25.07 -3.92
C TYR A 131 -14.41 25.40 -3.66
N GLY A 132 -14.00 25.63 -2.41
CA GLY A 132 -12.61 25.92 -2.05
C GLY A 132 -12.31 27.42 -1.91
N MET A 133 -11.20 27.74 -1.24
CA MET A 133 -10.91 29.11 -0.79
C MET A 133 -10.72 30.12 -1.96
N THR A 134 -10.21 29.66 -3.09
CA THR A 134 -10.03 30.49 -4.29
C THR A 134 -11.37 30.93 -4.89
N TRP A 135 -12.35 30.03 -4.95
CA TRP A 135 -13.73 30.33 -5.36
C TRP A 135 -14.44 31.25 -4.37
N GLY A 136 -14.23 31.01 -3.07
CA GLY A 136 -14.71 31.89 -2.01
C GLY A 136 -14.27 33.33 -2.24
N LEU A 137 -12.97 33.56 -2.39
CA LEU A 137 -12.43 34.92 -2.50
C LEU A 137 -12.85 35.65 -3.77
N ALA A 138 -12.83 34.97 -4.91
CA ALA A 138 -13.35 35.53 -6.14
C ALA A 138 -14.82 35.94 -6.00
N SER A 139 -15.65 35.11 -5.36
CA SER A 139 -17.06 35.40 -5.12
C SER A 139 -17.28 36.53 -4.12
N GLY A 140 -16.50 36.60 -3.03
CA GLY A 140 -16.66 37.62 -2.00
C GLY A 140 -16.26 39.02 -2.46
N ILE A 141 -15.24 39.14 -3.31
CA ILE A 141 -14.87 40.42 -3.93
C ILE A 141 -15.97 40.87 -4.89
N ALA A 142 -16.51 39.95 -5.70
CA ALA A 142 -17.57 40.26 -6.63
C ALA A 142 -18.89 40.63 -5.92
N SER A 143 -19.24 39.91 -4.85
CA SER A 143 -20.46 40.17 -4.08
C SER A 143 -20.34 41.50 -3.33
N GLY A 144 -19.24 41.80 -2.65
CA GLY A 144 -19.07 43.05 -1.90
C GLY A 144 -19.28 44.30 -2.76
N ILE A 145 -18.72 44.32 -3.97
CA ILE A 145 -18.86 45.44 -4.92
C ILE A 145 -20.29 45.51 -5.48
N THR A 146 -20.90 44.37 -5.82
CA THR A 146 -22.24 44.33 -6.43
C THR A 146 -23.34 44.69 -5.42
N PHE A 147 -23.27 44.15 -4.20
CA PHE A 147 -24.23 44.44 -3.13
C PHE A 147 -24.18 45.89 -2.68
N GLY A 148 -22.98 46.50 -2.64
CA GLY A 148 -22.85 47.93 -2.33
C GLY A 148 -23.60 48.80 -3.33
N ILE A 149 -23.45 48.54 -4.63
CA ILE A 149 -24.15 49.29 -5.69
C ILE A 149 -25.67 49.06 -5.62
N ALA A 150 -26.11 47.82 -5.44
CA ALA A 150 -27.54 47.48 -5.38
C ALA A 150 -28.25 48.13 -4.18
N PHE A 151 -27.59 48.18 -3.02
CA PHE A 151 -28.17 48.77 -1.82
C PHE A 151 -28.27 50.29 -1.91
N VAL A 152 -27.29 50.97 -2.53
CA VAL A 152 -27.39 52.42 -2.82
C VAL A 152 -28.55 52.71 -3.78
N ALA A 153 -28.73 51.87 -4.81
CA ALA A 153 -29.83 52.01 -5.76
C ALA A 153 -31.22 51.74 -5.15
N LEU A 154 -31.32 50.79 -4.21
CA LEU A 154 -32.55 50.54 -3.44
C LEU A 154 -32.84 51.66 -2.44
N GLY A 155 -31.80 52.19 -1.79
CA GLY A 155 -31.89 53.32 -0.88
C GLY A 155 -32.39 54.58 -1.58
N SER A 156 -31.86 54.91 -2.77
CA SER A 156 -32.35 56.06 -3.57
C SER A 156 -33.79 55.86 -4.05
N ALA A 157 -34.18 54.64 -4.44
CA ALA A 157 -35.54 54.33 -4.87
C ALA A 157 -36.57 54.49 -3.72
N LEU A 158 -36.20 54.11 -2.50
CA LEU A 158 -37.05 54.31 -1.31
C LEU A 158 -37.20 55.81 -0.97
N VAL A 159 -36.12 56.58 -1.05
CA VAL A 159 -36.15 58.04 -0.81
C VAL A 159 -37.01 58.76 -1.86
N LEU A 160 -36.95 58.35 -3.13
CA LEU A 160 -37.79 58.91 -4.20
C LEU A 160 -39.29 58.61 -4.02
N SER A 161 -39.65 57.55 -3.29
CA SER A 161 -41.06 57.22 -2.96
C SER A 161 -41.62 57.97 -1.75
N GLY A 162 -40.77 58.69 -1.00
CA GLY A 162 -41.10 59.29 0.29
C GLY A 162 -41.29 60.81 0.31
N VAL A 163 -41.47 61.49 -0.83
CA VAL A 163 -41.77 62.93 -0.84
C VAL A 163 -43.27 63.16 -0.64
N VAL A 164 -43.76 62.95 0.58
CA VAL A 164 -44.75 63.81 1.29
C VAL A 164 -44.65 63.49 2.79
N SER A 165 -44.01 64.39 3.54
CA SER A 165 -44.38 64.91 4.88
C SER A 165 -43.17 65.10 5.78
N ASP A 166 -42.81 66.37 5.97
CA ASP A 166 -41.98 66.88 7.06
C ASP A 166 -42.43 66.35 8.43
N VAL A 167 -41.48 66.05 9.32
CA VAL A 167 -41.33 66.67 10.64
C VAL A 167 -40.05 66.14 11.30
N SER A 168 -39.31 67.10 11.84
CA SER A 168 -38.05 67.04 12.54
C SER A 168 -38.03 66.21 13.83
N SER A 169 -36.83 65.69 14.13
CA SER A 169 -36.26 65.35 15.45
C SER A 169 -36.90 64.24 16.29
N SER A 170 -36.31 63.04 16.22
CA SER A 170 -35.60 62.41 17.35
C SER A 170 -35.13 61.00 16.99
N ALA A 171 -33.90 60.70 17.37
CA ALA A 171 -33.14 59.52 16.99
C ALA A 171 -33.64 58.24 17.72
N ALA A 172 -33.58 57.13 16.98
CA ALA A 172 -33.43 55.75 17.44
C ALA A 172 -34.61 54.96 18.07
N SER A 173 -35.84 55.48 18.17
CA SER A 173 -36.95 54.70 18.79
C SER A 173 -38.28 54.61 18.05
N SER A 174 -38.42 55.11 16.82
CA SER A 174 -39.74 55.19 16.15
C SER A 174 -40.02 54.17 15.03
N VAL A 175 -39.07 53.29 14.67
CA VAL A 175 -39.27 52.32 13.56
C VAL A 175 -40.17 51.14 13.96
N ALA A 176 -40.28 50.81 15.25
CA ALA A 176 -41.10 49.67 15.70
C ALA A 176 -42.60 49.99 15.84
N VAL A 177 -42.99 51.25 16.07
CA VAL A 177 -44.39 51.62 16.37
C VAL A 177 -45.13 52.20 15.16
N PHE A 178 -44.43 52.74 14.15
CA PHE A 178 -45.09 53.26 12.93
C PHE A 178 -45.55 52.16 11.95
N LEU A 179 -44.93 50.98 11.99
CA LEU A 179 -45.29 49.84 11.12
C LEU A 179 -46.54 49.06 11.59
N GLY A 180 -47.01 49.28 12.82
CA GLY A 180 -48.18 48.57 13.36
C GLY A 180 -49.54 49.12 12.90
N SER A 181 -49.68 50.43 12.66
CA SER A 181 -50.99 51.06 12.50
C SER A 181 -51.47 51.25 11.05
N HIS A 182 -50.61 51.09 10.04
CA HIS A 182 -50.98 51.28 8.62
C HIS A 182 -51.29 49.97 7.86
N ILE A 183 -50.94 48.81 8.42
CA ILE A 183 -51.22 47.51 7.79
C ILE A 183 -52.70 47.13 7.91
N ALA A 184 -53.38 47.56 8.97
CA ALA A 184 -54.81 47.30 9.16
C ALA A 184 -55.70 48.03 8.12
N ASN A 185 -55.33 49.23 7.69
CA ASN A 185 -56.12 50.02 6.73
C ASN A 185 -55.95 49.57 5.26
N ILE A 186 -54.87 48.85 4.92
CA ILE A 186 -54.61 48.33 3.56
C ILE A 186 -55.28 46.96 3.37
N LEU A 187 -55.37 46.15 4.43
CA LEU A 187 -56.07 44.87 4.39
C LEU A 187 -57.61 45.03 4.30
N ALA A 188 -58.18 46.12 4.82
CA ALA A 188 -59.63 46.37 4.73
C ALA A 188 -60.11 46.81 3.33
N LYS A 189 -59.26 47.44 2.51
CA LYS A 189 -59.64 47.95 1.17
C LYS A 189 -59.35 47.02 0.00
N SER A 190 -58.61 45.94 0.20
CA SER A 190 -58.23 45.00 -0.87
C SER A 190 -59.26 43.89 -1.12
N VAL A 191 -60.16 43.63 -0.18
CA VAL A 191 -61.21 42.60 -0.31
C VAL A 191 -62.42 43.10 -1.14
N GLU A 192 -62.69 44.40 -1.18
CA GLU A 192 -63.79 44.96 -2.00
C GLU A 192 -63.47 45.03 -3.50
N PHE A 193 -62.19 45.15 -3.89
CA PHE A 193 -61.79 45.33 -5.30
C PHE A 193 -61.63 44.01 -6.08
N GLY A 194 -61.44 42.87 -5.38
CA GLY A 194 -61.21 41.56 -6.00
C GLY A 194 -62.48 40.87 -6.53
N ILE A 195 -63.66 41.23 -6.02
CA ILE A 195 -64.93 40.58 -6.42
C ILE A 195 -65.54 41.24 -7.67
N LEU A 196 -65.17 42.49 -7.98
CA LEU A 196 -65.76 43.24 -9.10
C LEU A 196 -65.10 42.95 -10.47
N PHE A 197 -63.85 42.50 -10.51
CA PHE A 197 -63.09 42.36 -11.77
C PHE A 197 -63.14 40.93 -12.39
N GLY A 198 -63.60 39.94 -11.63
CA GLY A 198 -63.70 38.53 -12.08
C GLY A 198 -64.83 38.24 -13.07
N VAL A 199 -65.69 39.22 -13.37
CA VAL A 199 -66.92 39.01 -14.19
C VAL A 199 -66.86 39.69 -15.56
N ALA A 200 -65.86 40.54 -15.87
CA ALA A 200 -65.93 41.44 -17.03
C ALA A 200 -65.08 41.06 -18.28
N PHE A 201 -64.28 39.98 -18.28
CA PHE A 201 -63.43 39.65 -19.44
C PHE A 201 -63.45 38.18 -19.87
N GLY A 202 -64.63 37.56 -19.79
CA GLY A 202 -65.01 36.60 -20.82
C GLY A 202 -65.40 37.37 -22.08
N ILE A 203 -64.89 36.93 -23.24
CA ILE A 203 -65.30 37.27 -24.63
C ILE A 203 -64.42 38.32 -25.36
N SER A 204 -63.59 37.81 -26.29
CA SER A 204 -63.52 38.19 -27.73
C SER A 204 -62.13 38.47 -28.31
N ARG A 205 -62.05 38.17 -29.61
CA ARG A 205 -60.92 37.89 -30.50
C ARG A 205 -60.70 39.07 -31.46
N SER A 206 -59.53 39.04 -32.11
CA SER A 206 -59.19 39.49 -33.48
C SER A 206 -58.94 40.98 -33.82
N ALA A 207 -57.69 41.18 -34.28
CA ALA A 207 -57.29 41.67 -35.61
C ALA A 207 -57.19 43.19 -35.93
N THR A 208 -56.04 43.49 -36.54
CA THR A 208 -55.70 44.57 -37.51
C THR A 208 -55.37 45.99 -37.06
N LEU A 209 -54.19 46.45 -37.55
CA LEU A 209 -53.65 47.82 -37.65
C LEU A 209 -53.13 48.45 -36.34
N GLY A 210 -51.98 49.13 -36.28
CA GLY A 210 -51.14 49.70 -37.32
C GLY A 210 -49.80 50.17 -36.76
N LEU A 211 -48.91 50.50 -37.70
CA LEU A 211 -47.46 50.37 -37.63
C LEU A 211 -46.75 51.72 -37.41
N VAL A 212 -47.19 52.59 -36.48
CA VAL A 212 -46.57 53.94 -36.31
C VAL A 212 -46.37 54.39 -34.84
N SER A 213 -46.34 53.50 -33.85
CA SER A 213 -45.97 53.93 -32.47
C SER A 213 -45.14 52.93 -31.66
N GLY A 214 -44.29 52.15 -32.34
CA GLY A 214 -43.50 51.06 -31.73
C GLY A 214 -42.24 51.46 -30.94
N VAL A 215 -41.96 52.75 -30.71
CA VAL A 215 -40.70 53.18 -30.05
C VAL A 215 -40.91 53.96 -28.75
N ALA A 216 -42.15 54.26 -28.34
CA ALA A 216 -42.41 55.01 -27.09
C ALA A 216 -43.36 54.33 -26.09
N PHE A 217 -43.86 53.12 -26.38
CA PHE A 217 -44.90 52.48 -25.55
C PHE A 217 -44.52 51.11 -24.98
N GLY A 218 -43.23 50.74 -25.01
CA GLY A 218 -42.69 49.51 -24.42
C GLY A 218 -42.29 49.62 -22.94
N VAL A 219 -42.48 50.78 -22.30
CA VAL A 219 -41.98 51.06 -20.94
C VAL A 219 -43.09 51.08 -19.88
N TRP A 220 -44.37 50.92 -20.26
CA TRP A 220 -45.49 51.05 -19.30
C TRP A 220 -46.33 49.79 -19.07
N LEU A 221 -45.93 48.63 -19.63
CA LEU A 221 -46.68 47.37 -19.48
C LEU A 221 -45.82 46.18 -19.02
N THR A 222 -44.76 46.45 -18.26
CA THR A 222 -43.92 45.45 -17.58
C THR A 222 -44.18 45.23 -16.08
N PRO A 223 -45.26 45.73 -15.43
CA PRO A 223 -45.58 45.23 -14.07
C PRO A 223 -46.48 43.98 -14.06
N LEU A 224 -47.36 43.80 -15.05
CA LEU A 224 -48.50 42.87 -14.89
C LEU A 224 -48.28 41.43 -15.40
N LEU A 225 -47.30 41.19 -16.27
CA LEU A 225 -46.87 39.82 -16.63
C LEU A 225 -45.68 39.32 -15.78
N GLY A 226 -45.06 40.20 -14.99
CA GLY A 226 -43.92 39.87 -14.13
C GLY A 226 -44.31 39.20 -12.82
N VAL A 227 -45.54 39.41 -12.32
CA VAL A 227 -45.97 38.87 -11.01
C VAL A 227 -46.30 37.37 -11.10
N SER A 228 -46.93 36.91 -12.18
CA SER A 228 -47.23 35.48 -12.37
C SER A 228 -46.00 34.64 -12.73
N PHE A 229 -45.01 35.22 -13.41
CA PHE A 229 -43.73 34.55 -13.71
C PHE A 229 -42.70 34.66 -12.56
N GLY A 230 -42.77 35.75 -11.78
CA GLY A 230 -41.92 36.01 -10.61
C GLY A 230 -42.24 35.14 -9.41
N ILE A 231 -43.51 34.78 -9.18
CA ILE A 231 -43.89 33.83 -8.12
C ILE A 231 -43.34 32.43 -8.43
N LEU A 232 -43.30 32.03 -9.71
CA LEU A 232 -42.75 30.75 -10.12
C LEU A 232 -41.24 30.67 -9.82
N ILE A 233 -40.48 31.74 -10.07
CA ILE A 233 -39.03 31.80 -9.81
C ILE A 233 -38.69 32.06 -8.33
N ALA A 234 -39.52 32.81 -7.59
CA ALA A 234 -39.36 33.00 -6.14
C ALA A 234 -39.51 31.69 -5.35
N MET A 235 -40.32 30.75 -5.84
CA MET A 235 -40.36 29.38 -5.30
C MET A 235 -39.13 28.55 -5.67
N PHE A 236 -38.41 28.89 -6.76
CA PHE A 236 -37.16 28.24 -7.17
C PHE A 236 -35.89 28.84 -6.53
N SER A 237 -35.93 30.09 -6.04
CA SER A 237 -34.80 30.72 -5.32
C SER A 237 -34.77 30.44 -3.81
N GLY A 238 -35.75 29.70 -3.28
CA GLY A 238 -35.80 29.29 -1.87
C GLY A 238 -34.80 28.21 -1.46
N ILE A 239 -33.94 27.71 -2.35
CA ILE A 239 -33.09 26.53 -2.09
C ILE A 239 -31.61 26.91 -1.81
N ALA A 240 -31.38 28.03 -1.11
CA ALA A 240 -30.04 28.37 -0.62
C ALA A 240 -30.00 28.98 0.78
N PHE A 241 -31.13 29.09 1.48
CA PHE A 241 -31.17 29.51 2.87
C PHE A 241 -32.07 28.56 3.64
N ASP A 242 -31.44 27.69 4.44
CA ASP A 242 -32.14 27.01 5.52
C ASP A 242 -32.74 28.07 6.46
N TRP A 243 -33.94 27.77 6.94
CA TRP A 243 -34.85 28.71 7.60
C TRP A 243 -34.29 29.17 8.95
N GLU A 244 -34.37 30.47 9.27
CA GLU A 244 -34.51 31.00 10.66
C GLU A 244 -34.53 32.54 10.79
N PHE A 245 -35.18 33.30 9.89
CA PHE A 245 -35.47 34.71 10.22
C PHE A 245 -36.77 35.23 9.60
N GLY A 246 -37.79 35.40 10.45
CA GLY A 246 -38.86 36.41 10.38
C GLY A 246 -39.64 36.58 9.07
N ILE A 247 -40.85 36.01 9.02
CA ILE A 247 -41.82 36.12 7.91
C ILE A 247 -42.44 37.54 7.73
N ALA A 248 -42.07 38.54 8.52
CA ALA A 248 -42.75 39.85 8.51
C ALA A 248 -42.13 40.95 7.60
N SER A 249 -41.03 40.70 6.88
CA SER A 249 -40.41 41.70 5.97
C SER A 249 -40.23 41.24 4.51
N GLY A 250 -40.75 40.06 4.16
CA GLY A 250 -40.23 39.27 3.03
C GLY A 250 -40.79 39.54 1.62
N VAL A 251 -41.93 40.19 1.43
CA VAL A 251 -42.61 40.12 0.10
C VAL A 251 -42.18 41.24 -0.85
N GLY A 252 -42.13 42.50 -0.41
CA GLY A 252 -41.66 43.62 -1.26
C GLY A 252 -40.16 43.56 -1.56
N PHE A 253 -39.37 43.22 -0.53
CA PHE A 253 -37.93 43.01 -0.67
C PHE A 253 -37.64 41.76 -1.51
N GLY A 254 -38.38 40.66 -1.32
CA GLY A 254 -38.22 39.42 -2.08
C GLY A 254 -38.54 39.55 -3.56
N VAL A 255 -39.55 40.33 -3.95
CA VAL A 255 -39.94 40.53 -5.36
C VAL A 255 -39.01 41.51 -6.08
N ALA A 256 -38.64 42.64 -5.46
CA ALA A 256 -37.67 43.57 -6.05
C ALA A 256 -36.27 42.94 -6.14
N PHE A 257 -35.86 42.20 -5.10
CA PHE A 257 -34.60 41.46 -5.09
C PHE A 257 -34.58 40.33 -6.11
N SER A 258 -35.67 39.57 -6.27
CA SER A 258 -35.74 38.51 -7.29
C SER A 258 -35.77 39.06 -8.71
N VAL A 259 -36.45 40.18 -9.00
CA VAL A 259 -36.44 40.82 -10.33
C VAL A 259 -35.08 41.47 -10.64
N ALA A 260 -34.49 42.20 -9.68
CA ALA A 260 -33.16 42.79 -9.84
C ALA A 260 -32.06 41.73 -9.95
N SER A 261 -32.17 40.63 -9.18
CA SER A 261 -31.27 39.47 -9.30
C SER A 261 -31.49 38.72 -10.60
N SER A 262 -32.73 38.55 -11.08
CA SER A 262 -33.02 37.86 -12.35
C SER A 262 -32.50 38.63 -13.57
N LEU A 263 -32.66 39.96 -13.60
CA LEU A 263 -32.10 40.80 -14.68
C LEU A 263 -30.57 40.91 -14.58
N GLY A 264 -30.02 40.98 -13.35
CA GLY A 264 -28.58 41.03 -13.10
C GLY A 264 -27.83 39.73 -13.37
N ILE A 265 -28.47 38.56 -13.21
CA ILE A 265 -27.88 37.23 -13.47
C ILE A 265 -27.95 36.88 -14.96
N LEU A 266 -29.01 37.28 -15.67
CA LEU A 266 -29.16 36.99 -17.09
C LEU A 266 -28.32 37.92 -17.98
N ARG A 267 -27.98 39.14 -17.51
CA ARG A 267 -27.18 40.14 -18.25
C ARG A 267 -27.66 40.28 -19.69
N LEU A 268 -28.97 40.52 -19.86
CA LEU A 268 -29.66 40.59 -21.15
C LEU A 268 -29.01 41.62 -22.09
N GLU A 269 -28.48 42.71 -21.54
CA GLU A 269 -27.72 43.73 -22.27
C GLU A 269 -26.49 43.13 -22.96
N ASN A 270 -25.68 42.32 -22.25
CA ASN A 270 -24.47 41.73 -22.80
C ASN A 270 -24.80 40.66 -23.86
N TRP A 271 -25.87 39.90 -23.63
CA TRP A 271 -26.38 38.94 -24.61
C TRP A 271 -26.89 39.63 -25.88
N LEU A 272 -27.66 40.72 -25.75
CA LEU A 272 -28.14 41.53 -26.86
C LEU A 272 -26.99 42.19 -27.65
N PHE A 273 -25.91 42.62 -26.99
CA PHE A 273 -24.71 43.13 -27.68
C PHE A 273 -23.97 42.03 -28.46
N CYS A 274 -23.91 40.81 -27.94
CA CYS A 274 -23.25 39.68 -28.60
C CYS A 274 -24.10 39.07 -29.72
N LEU A 275 -25.43 39.21 -29.68
CA LEU A 275 -26.37 38.56 -30.58
C LEU A 275 -26.18 38.94 -32.07
N PRO A 276 -26.05 40.23 -32.48
CA PRO A 276 -25.81 40.62 -33.86
C PRO A 276 -24.50 40.04 -34.40
N LEU A 277 -23.44 40.03 -33.58
CA LEU A 277 -22.13 39.50 -33.96
C LEU A 277 -22.16 37.98 -34.12
N ALA A 278 -22.90 37.27 -33.28
CA ALA A 278 -23.12 35.83 -33.38
C ALA A 278 -23.94 35.46 -34.64
N LEU A 279 -24.94 36.28 -35.00
CA LEU A 279 -25.75 36.10 -36.21
C LEU A 279 -24.94 36.31 -37.49
N LEU A 280 -24.03 37.29 -37.50
CA LEU A 280 -23.12 37.57 -38.62
C LEU A 280 -22.02 36.51 -38.77
N SER A 281 -21.63 35.82 -37.70
CA SER A 281 -20.61 34.77 -37.71
C SER A 281 -21.13 33.36 -37.97
N ARG A 282 -22.26 33.21 -38.69
CA ARG A 282 -22.99 31.93 -38.91
C ARG A 282 -22.12 30.73 -39.32
N TRP A 283 -20.95 30.96 -39.92
CA TRP A 283 -20.04 29.92 -40.42
C TRP A 283 -18.61 29.96 -39.85
N ASN A 284 -18.27 30.94 -39.02
CA ASN A 284 -16.91 31.21 -38.52
C ASN A 284 -16.87 31.31 -37.00
N ARG A 285 -15.65 31.31 -36.42
CA ARG A 285 -15.42 31.51 -34.97
C ARG A 285 -16.21 32.74 -34.48
N PRO A 286 -16.98 32.63 -33.37
CA PRO A 286 -17.62 33.80 -32.79
C PRO A 286 -16.54 34.81 -32.36
N ARG A 287 -16.67 36.06 -32.84
CA ARG A 287 -15.68 37.12 -32.57
C ARG A 287 -15.71 37.63 -31.13
N LEU A 288 -16.86 37.49 -30.47
CA LEU A 288 -17.08 37.95 -29.10
C LEU A 288 -18.00 36.95 -28.39
N LEU A 289 -17.59 36.50 -27.19
CA LEU A 289 -18.31 35.51 -26.40
C LEU A 289 -18.68 36.13 -25.04
N PRO A 290 -19.95 36.00 -24.59
CA PRO A 290 -20.37 36.49 -23.29
C PRO A 290 -19.82 35.59 -22.19
N CYS A 291 -19.05 36.17 -21.27
CA CYS A 291 -18.50 35.44 -20.12
C CYS A 291 -19.46 35.40 -18.91
N VAL A 292 -20.52 36.21 -18.91
CA VAL A 292 -21.38 36.44 -17.72
C VAL A 292 -22.83 36.01 -17.91
N THR A 293 -23.22 35.57 -19.10
CA THR A 293 -24.61 35.22 -19.39
C THR A 293 -24.77 33.72 -19.61
N PRO A 294 -25.68 33.04 -18.88
CA PRO A 294 -26.01 31.64 -19.11
C PRO A 294 -26.95 31.41 -20.31
N LEU A 295 -27.57 32.48 -20.85
CA LEU A 295 -28.43 32.39 -22.03
C LEU A 295 -27.63 31.85 -23.23
N PRO A 296 -28.12 30.80 -23.90
CA PRO A 296 -27.40 30.18 -24.99
C PRO A 296 -27.27 31.14 -26.17
N LEU A 297 -26.06 31.30 -26.70
CA LEU A 297 -25.86 31.99 -27.96
C LEU A 297 -26.36 31.11 -29.13
N PRO A 298 -27.12 31.68 -30.08
CA PRO A 298 -27.52 30.94 -31.27
C PRO A 298 -26.27 30.58 -32.09
N TYR A 299 -26.32 29.43 -32.78
CA TYR A 299 -25.24 28.89 -33.63
C TYR A 299 -23.94 28.45 -32.93
N LEU A 300 -23.73 28.77 -31.65
CA LEU A 300 -22.54 28.32 -30.90
C LEU A 300 -22.46 26.79 -30.83
N SER A 301 -23.58 26.13 -30.56
CA SER A 301 -23.65 24.66 -30.55
C SER A 301 -23.37 24.06 -31.92
N PHE A 302 -23.80 24.69 -33.02
CA PHE A 302 -23.54 24.25 -34.38
C PHE A 302 -22.06 24.39 -34.76
N TRP A 303 -21.45 25.52 -34.42
CA TRP A 303 -20.02 25.73 -34.60
C TRP A 303 -19.20 24.70 -33.84
N LEU A 304 -19.50 24.48 -32.56
CA LEU A 304 -18.79 23.49 -31.75
C LEU A 304 -19.01 22.06 -32.25
N THR A 305 -20.22 21.72 -32.72
CA THR A 305 -20.51 20.44 -33.39
C THR A 305 -19.58 20.24 -34.59
N ARG A 306 -19.40 21.27 -35.43
CA ARG A 306 -18.49 21.20 -36.58
C ARG A 306 -17.02 21.04 -36.15
N CYS A 307 -16.58 21.76 -35.11
CA CYS A 307 -15.23 21.58 -34.56
C CYS A 307 -14.99 20.15 -34.11
N LEU A 308 -15.90 19.59 -33.29
CA LEU A 308 -15.83 18.22 -32.78
C LEU A 308 -15.86 17.16 -33.90
N ARG A 309 -16.59 17.42 -35.01
CA ARG A 309 -16.59 16.53 -36.18
C ARG A 309 -15.29 16.58 -36.99
N GLN A 310 -14.66 17.74 -37.08
CA GLN A 310 -13.44 17.94 -37.87
C GLN A 310 -12.19 17.47 -37.13
N ASP A 311 -12.09 17.82 -35.85
CA ASP A 311 -10.99 17.44 -34.96
C ASP A 311 -11.55 17.33 -33.54
N TRP A 312 -11.68 16.10 -33.05
CA TRP A 312 -12.25 15.81 -31.75
C TRP A 312 -11.45 16.43 -30.61
N GLU A 313 -10.12 16.38 -30.67
CA GLU A 313 -9.24 16.85 -29.60
C GLU A 313 -9.25 18.39 -29.53
N ALA A 314 -9.14 19.06 -30.68
CA ALA A 314 -9.28 20.51 -30.75
C ALA A 314 -10.71 20.97 -30.37
N GLY A 315 -11.73 20.20 -30.74
CA GLY A 315 -13.12 20.46 -30.38
C GLY A 315 -13.38 20.34 -28.87
N ILE A 316 -12.81 19.33 -28.22
CA ILE A 316 -12.84 19.16 -26.76
C ILE A 316 -12.13 20.32 -26.06
N ASN A 317 -10.95 20.73 -26.53
CA ASN A 317 -10.25 21.88 -25.97
C ASN A 317 -11.12 23.14 -26.04
N ASN A 318 -11.78 23.37 -27.18
CA ASN A 318 -12.73 24.47 -27.34
C ASN A 318 -13.93 24.35 -26.39
N ALA A 319 -14.46 23.14 -26.18
CA ALA A 319 -15.53 22.88 -25.21
C ALA A 319 -15.08 23.21 -23.77
N ASN A 320 -13.89 22.76 -23.36
CA ASN A 320 -13.33 23.03 -22.04
C ASN A 320 -13.08 24.52 -21.82
N GLN A 321 -12.57 25.24 -22.82
CA GLN A 321 -12.41 26.70 -22.76
C GLN A 321 -13.74 27.43 -22.58
N LEU A 322 -14.80 26.98 -23.28
CA LEU A 322 -16.14 27.53 -23.10
C LEU A 322 -16.70 27.23 -21.70
N LEU A 323 -16.50 26.03 -21.17
CA LEU A 323 -16.96 25.65 -19.83
C LEU A 323 -16.21 26.39 -18.71
N ALA A 324 -14.91 26.61 -18.88
CA ALA A 324 -14.06 27.26 -17.90
C ALA A 324 -14.25 28.79 -17.84
N TYR A 325 -14.42 29.43 -19.00
CA TYR A 325 -14.36 30.90 -19.12
C TYR A 325 -15.68 31.55 -19.56
N THR A 326 -16.73 30.77 -19.86
CA THR A 326 -18.06 31.30 -20.18
C THR A 326 -19.13 30.58 -19.37
N LEU A 327 -20.38 31.07 -19.41
CA LEU A 327 -21.53 30.38 -18.84
C LEU A 327 -22.33 29.57 -19.88
N GLN A 328 -21.72 29.25 -21.02
CA GLN A 328 -22.37 28.57 -22.16
C GLN A 328 -22.40 27.05 -22.02
N PHE A 329 -22.87 26.54 -20.87
CA PHE A 329 -22.98 25.10 -20.60
C PHE A 329 -23.94 24.37 -21.55
N ILE A 330 -25.13 24.95 -21.76
CA ILE A 330 -26.19 24.31 -22.58
C ILE A 330 -25.76 24.10 -24.04
N PRO A 331 -25.15 25.08 -24.74
CA PRO A 331 -24.64 24.86 -26.09
C PRO A 331 -23.55 23.78 -26.19
N VAL A 332 -22.68 23.66 -25.17
CA VAL A 332 -21.63 22.65 -25.12
C VAL A 332 -22.23 21.24 -25.01
N VAL A 333 -23.14 21.02 -24.05
CA VAL A 333 -23.84 19.74 -23.88
C VAL A 333 -24.61 19.36 -25.15
N LYS A 334 -25.32 20.31 -25.76
CA LYS A 334 -26.04 20.07 -27.03
C LYS A 334 -25.11 19.67 -28.17
N ALA A 335 -23.95 20.31 -28.29
CA ALA A 335 -22.97 19.99 -29.33
C ALA A 335 -22.37 18.60 -29.14
N VAL A 336 -21.93 18.27 -27.92
CA VAL A 336 -21.33 16.96 -27.60
C VAL A 336 -22.34 15.84 -27.81
N ASN A 337 -23.57 15.97 -27.28
CA ASN A 337 -24.62 14.97 -27.47
C ASN A 337 -24.98 14.74 -28.94
N ARG A 338 -24.95 15.80 -29.76
CA ARG A 338 -25.22 15.70 -31.20
C ARG A 338 -24.14 14.92 -31.93
N VAL A 339 -22.87 15.18 -31.62
CA VAL A 339 -21.75 14.45 -32.25
C VAL A 339 -21.70 13.01 -31.76
N LEU A 340 -21.91 12.76 -30.47
CA LEU A 340 -21.96 11.39 -29.92
C LEU A 340 -23.12 10.55 -30.51
N ALA A 341 -24.23 11.18 -30.90
CA ALA A 341 -25.33 10.49 -31.58
C ALA A 341 -25.04 10.14 -33.06
N GLU A 342 -24.02 10.76 -33.67
CA GLU A 342 -23.65 10.59 -35.08
C GLU A 342 -22.39 9.72 -35.26
N ILE A 343 -21.61 9.52 -34.20
CA ILE A 343 -20.38 8.71 -34.20
C ILE A 343 -20.71 7.22 -34.35
N SER A 344 -19.87 6.48 -35.08
CA SER A 344 -19.99 5.03 -35.18
C SER A 344 -19.88 4.36 -33.80
N PRO A 345 -20.68 3.31 -33.51
CA PRO A 345 -20.65 2.63 -32.21
C PRO A 345 -19.24 2.19 -31.77
N GLU A 346 -18.38 1.84 -32.72
CA GLU A 346 -16.99 1.43 -32.51
C GLU A 346 -16.09 2.49 -31.85
N LEU A 347 -16.39 3.78 -32.04
CA LEU A 347 -15.57 4.88 -31.53
C LEU A 347 -16.15 5.52 -30.26
N ILE A 348 -17.36 5.15 -29.83
CA ILE A 348 -18.07 5.80 -28.71
C ILE A 348 -17.24 5.75 -27.42
N ILE A 349 -16.69 4.58 -27.10
CA ILE A 349 -15.93 4.37 -25.86
C ILE A 349 -14.64 5.17 -25.85
N LEU A 350 -13.86 5.09 -26.93
CA LEU A 350 -12.63 5.87 -27.10
C LEU A 350 -12.88 7.38 -26.98
N ARG A 351 -13.95 7.88 -27.62
CA ARG A 351 -14.27 9.32 -27.65
C ARG A 351 -14.72 9.84 -26.30
N ILE A 352 -15.52 9.06 -25.56
CA ILE A 352 -15.95 9.42 -24.20
C ILE A 352 -14.78 9.29 -23.21
N ALA A 353 -13.92 8.29 -23.35
CA ALA A 353 -12.69 8.16 -22.56
C ALA A 353 -11.80 9.42 -22.72
N GLN A 354 -11.52 9.85 -23.96
CA GLN A 354 -10.79 11.08 -24.26
C GLN A 354 -11.47 12.34 -23.67
N LEU A 355 -12.80 12.40 -23.68
CA LEU A 355 -13.56 13.49 -23.08
C LEU A 355 -13.36 13.54 -21.55
N THR A 356 -13.40 12.38 -20.89
CA THR A 356 -13.28 12.29 -19.41
C THR A 356 -11.87 12.61 -18.91
N GLU A 357 -10.83 12.37 -19.72
CA GLU A 357 -9.45 12.74 -19.38
C GLU A 357 -9.18 14.25 -19.50
N SER A 358 -9.82 14.87 -20.49
CA SER A 358 -9.53 16.24 -20.88
C SER A 358 -10.40 17.27 -20.17
N THR A 359 -11.61 16.90 -19.72
CA THR A 359 -12.54 17.81 -19.06
C THR A 359 -12.40 17.77 -17.53
N ASP A 360 -12.30 18.95 -16.92
CA ASP A 360 -12.36 19.10 -15.46
C ASP A 360 -13.81 19.33 -14.96
N ASP A 361 -14.76 19.60 -15.87
CA ASP A 361 -16.16 19.80 -15.52
C ASP A 361 -16.94 18.49 -15.60
N LEU A 362 -16.92 17.79 -14.48
CA LEU A 362 -17.73 16.62 -14.17
C LEU A 362 -19.20 16.75 -14.63
N ARG A 363 -19.81 17.94 -14.55
CA ARG A 363 -21.21 18.14 -14.95
C ARG A 363 -21.41 17.80 -16.43
N LEU A 364 -20.43 18.02 -17.30
CA LEU A 364 -20.55 17.68 -18.71
C LEU A 364 -20.83 16.18 -18.92
N VAL A 365 -20.02 15.31 -18.31
CA VAL A 365 -20.15 13.84 -18.42
C VAL A 365 -21.50 13.38 -17.85
N ARG A 366 -21.91 13.96 -16.71
CA ARG A 366 -23.23 13.72 -16.11
C ARG A 366 -24.37 14.05 -17.07
N PHE A 367 -24.40 15.26 -17.62
CA PHE A 367 -25.49 15.74 -18.48
C PHE A 367 -25.49 15.12 -19.90
N ILE A 368 -24.43 14.43 -20.29
CA ILE A 368 -24.42 13.57 -21.48
C ILE A 368 -25.28 12.31 -21.23
N SER A 369 -25.25 11.77 -20.01
CA SER A 369 -26.01 10.56 -19.63
C SER A 369 -27.49 10.81 -19.27
N GLU A 370 -27.90 12.07 -19.11
CA GLU A 370 -29.24 12.47 -18.64
C GLU A 370 -30.07 13.14 -19.76
N LYS A 371 -31.40 12.98 -19.73
CA LYS A 371 -32.28 13.82 -20.55
C LYS A 371 -32.38 15.19 -19.89
N LEU A 372 -32.18 16.27 -20.65
CA LEU A 372 -32.27 17.66 -20.21
C LEU A 372 -33.72 18.01 -19.76
N ASN A 373 -34.18 17.45 -18.65
CA ASN A 373 -35.47 17.72 -18.02
C ASN A 373 -35.21 18.55 -16.77
N LEU A 374 -35.64 19.82 -16.81
CA LEU A 374 -35.57 20.78 -15.71
C LEU A 374 -36.67 20.51 -14.66
N GLY A 375 -36.76 19.28 -14.14
CA GLY A 375 -37.77 18.82 -13.18
C GLY A 375 -37.22 18.64 -11.75
N THR A 376 -38.10 18.76 -10.76
CA THR A 376 -37.88 18.95 -9.31
C THR A 376 -37.32 17.77 -8.50
N ASP A 377 -36.85 16.68 -9.11
CA ASP A 377 -36.35 15.52 -8.36
C ASP A 377 -34.82 15.58 -8.21
N ASN A 378 -34.33 15.79 -6.99
CA ASN A 378 -32.90 15.86 -6.63
C ASN A 378 -32.13 14.52 -6.75
N VAL A 379 -32.69 13.50 -7.41
CA VAL A 379 -32.07 12.17 -7.56
C VAL A 379 -31.59 11.98 -8.98
N PHE A 380 -30.26 11.96 -9.18
CA PHE A 380 -29.63 11.66 -10.46
C PHE A 380 -30.01 10.24 -10.93
N LYS A 381 -30.68 10.13 -12.09
CA LYS A 381 -31.04 8.86 -12.75
C LYS A 381 -30.53 8.87 -14.20
N PRO A 382 -29.32 8.37 -14.48
CA PRO A 382 -28.82 8.30 -15.86
C PRO A 382 -29.69 7.36 -16.68
N ARG A 383 -29.83 7.64 -17.98
CA ARG A 383 -30.51 6.75 -18.92
C ARG A 383 -29.48 5.89 -19.63
N LEU A 384 -29.66 4.58 -19.61
CA LEU A 384 -28.78 3.63 -20.30
C LEU A 384 -29.33 3.23 -21.68
N ASP A 385 -30.23 4.05 -22.24
CA ASP A 385 -31.01 3.75 -23.45
C ASP A 385 -30.23 3.86 -24.77
N THR A 386 -29.04 4.46 -24.74
CA THR A 386 -28.14 4.52 -25.89
C THR A 386 -26.71 4.18 -25.46
N PRO A 387 -25.87 3.59 -26.35
CA PRO A 387 -24.50 3.25 -25.99
C PRO A 387 -23.68 4.44 -25.50
N ALA A 388 -23.84 5.62 -26.13
CA ALA A 388 -23.15 6.84 -25.69
C ALA A 388 -23.55 7.27 -24.27
N ARG A 389 -24.83 7.16 -23.91
CA ARG A 389 -25.29 7.52 -22.56
C ARG A 389 -24.87 6.49 -21.52
N ALA A 390 -24.92 5.20 -21.86
CA ALA A 390 -24.46 4.12 -20.98
C ALA A 390 -22.96 4.25 -20.69
N THR A 391 -22.13 4.47 -21.72
CA THR A 391 -20.69 4.71 -21.54
C THR A 391 -20.41 5.97 -20.73
N ALA A 392 -21.13 7.08 -20.99
CA ALA A 392 -20.97 8.31 -20.20
C ALA A 392 -21.40 8.13 -18.73
N ALA A 393 -22.46 7.36 -18.47
CA ALA A 393 -22.90 7.02 -17.12
C ALA A 393 -21.85 6.16 -16.40
N GLY A 394 -21.25 5.18 -17.08
CA GLY A 394 -20.19 4.33 -16.52
C GLY A 394 -18.97 5.15 -16.08
N PHE A 395 -18.43 5.98 -16.97
CA PHE A 395 -17.30 6.85 -16.62
C PHE A 395 -17.65 7.89 -15.56
N TRP A 396 -18.89 8.40 -15.56
CA TRP A 396 -19.37 9.29 -14.52
C TRP A 396 -19.31 8.63 -13.14
N TYR A 397 -19.90 7.44 -12.99
CA TYR A 397 -19.91 6.71 -11.72
C TYR A 397 -18.50 6.29 -11.27
N LEU A 398 -17.63 5.95 -12.22
CA LEU A 398 -16.23 5.64 -11.96
C LEU A 398 -15.49 6.85 -11.34
N GLN A 399 -15.70 8.04 -11.92
CA GLN A 399 -15.06 9.30 -11.50
C GLN A 399 -15.76 9.98 -10.32
N TYR A 400 -17.02 9.64 -10.01
CA TYR A 400 -17.83 10.34 -9.01
C TYR A 400 -17.21 10.23 -7.61
N PRO A 401 -16.66 11.33 -7.03
CA PRO A 401 -16.08 11.26 -5.70
C PRO A 401 -17.19 10.98 -4.69
N ILE A 402 -16.91 10.08 -3.74
CA ILE A 402 -17.78 9.84 -2.58
C ILE A 402 -18.00 11.19 -1.91
N ARG A 403 -19.24 11.69 -1.84
CA ARG A 403 -19.53 12.88 -1.04
C ARG A 403 -19.35 12.50 0.42
N GLU A 404 -18.19 12.85 0.97
CA GLU A 404 -17.95 12.86 2.41
C GLU A 404 -19.01 13.73 3.10
N THR A 405 -19.96 13.12 3.81
CA THR A 405 -20.71 13.82 4.84
C THR A 405 -19.77 14.05 6.02
N LEU A 406 -19.06 15.18 6.00
CA LEU A 406 -18.23 15.66 7.09
C LEU A 406 -19.10 15.97 8.31
N PHE A 407 -19.20 15.04 9.26
CA PHE A 407 -19.60 15.33 10.64
C PHE A 407 -18.39 15.09 11.56
N ALA A 408 -17.94 16.15 12.23
CA ALA A 408 -17.00 16.09 13.36
C ALA A 408 -15.63 15.40 13.10
N GLY A 409 -15.05 15.55 11.90
CA GLY A 409 -13.62 15.25 11.68
C GLY A 409 -13.22 13.77 11.74
N LYS A 410 -14.16 12.85 11.54
CA LYS A 410 -13.89 11.40 11.39
C LYS A 410 -14.16 10.97 9.94
N ILE A 411 -13.23 10.26 9.33
CA ILE A 411 -13.45 9.60 8.02
C ILE A 411 -14.42 8.45 8.26
N ILE A 412 -15.65 8.61 7.80
CA ILE A 412 -16.62 7.52 7.69
C ILE A 412 -17.03 7.48 6.22
N SER A 413 -16.39 6.59 5.44
CA SER A 413 -16.95 6.18 4.16
C SER A 413 -18.27 5.48 4.43
N ASN A 414 -19.32 5.79 3.67
CA ASN A 414 -20.51 4.95 3.69
C ASN A 414 -20.12 3.60 3.06
N PRO A 415 -20.15 2.47 3.79
CA PRO A 415 -19.70 1.17 3.29
C PRO A 415 -20.50 0.65 2.08
N TYR A 416 -21.60 1.31 1.74
CA TYR A 416 -22.55 0.92 0.70
C TYR A 416 -22.60 1.93 -0.47
N ASP A 417 -21.47 2.48 -0.90
CA ASP A 417 -21.48 3.33 -2.09
C ASP A 417 -21.57 2.48 -3.37
N GLN A 418 -22.80 2.14 -3.76
CA GLN A 418 -23.15 1.34 -4.95
C GLN A 418 -22.71 1.99 -6.30
N ASN A 419 -21.91 3.06 -6.29
CA ASN A 419 -21.51 3.77 -7.50
C ASN A 419 -20.62 2.92 -8.40
N LEU A 420 -19.67 2.13 -7.86
CA LEU A 420 -18.87 1.21 -8.67
C LEU A 420 -19.73 0.09 -9.28
N GLN A 421 -20.66 -0.47 -8.50
CA GLN A 421 -21.63 -1.46 -9.03
C GLN A 421 -22.51 -0.85 -10.13
N LYS A 422 -22.98 0.39 -9.98
CA LYS A 422 -23.71 1.12 -11.03
C LYS A 422 -22.85 1.42 -12.26
N ALA A 423 -21.55 1.62 -12.09
CA ALA A 423 -20.61 1.74 -13.22
C ALA A 423 -20.49 0.40 -13.96
N VAL A 424 -20.38 -0.72 -13.23
CA VAL A 424 -20.38 -2.08 -13.81
C VAL A 424 -21.69 -2.33 -14.58
N GLU A 425 -22.84 -1.99 -14.00
CA GLU A 425 -24.15 -2.09 -14.68
C GLU A 425 -24.18 -1.25 -15.97
N ALA A 426 -23.70 0.00 -15.93
CA ALA A 426 -23.68 0.87 -17.10
C ALA A 426 -22.76 0.34 -18.21
N PHE A 427 -21.56 -0.17 -17.87
CA PHE A 427 -20.65 -0.78 -18.85
C PHE A 427 -21.13 -2.14 -19.35
N SER A 428 -21.95 -2.86 -18.57
CA SER A 428 -22.54 -4.14 -19.00
C SER A 428 -23.41 -4.00 -20.24
N VAL A 429 -24.09 -2.85 -20.40
CA VAL A 429 -24.98 -2.54 -21.54
C VAL A 429 -24.20 -2.36 -22.85
N VAL A 430 -22.91 -2.02 -22.78
CA VAL A 430 -22.08 -1.70 -23.96
C VAL A 430 -21.03 -2.77 -24.28
N ARG A 431 -21.04 -3.93 -23.59
CA ARG A 431 -20.02 -5.00 -23.73
C ARG A 431 -19.73 -5.48 -25.15
N SER A 432 -20.70 -5.37 -26.05
CA SER A 432 -20.53 -5.76 -27.46
C SER A 432 -19.69 -4.78 -28.28
N LEU A 433 -19.32 -3.62 -27.73
CA LEU A 433 -18.53 -2.60 -28.43
C LEU A 433 -17.01 -2.81 -28.24
N PRO A 434 -16.18 -2.33 -29.19
CA PRO A 434 -14.73 -2.32 -29.03
C PRO A 434 -14.28 -1.61 -27.74
N HIS A 435 -13.31 -2.20 -27.03
CA HIS A 435 -12.81 -1.76 -25.71
C HIS A 435 -13.83 -1.77 -24.56
N ALA A 436 -15.08 -2.17 -24.79
CA ALA A 436 -16.09 -2.23 -23.73
C ALA A 436 -15.79 -3.33 -22.71
N GLU A 437 -15.39 -4.51 -23.20
CA GLU A 437 -15.04 -5.63 -22.34
C GLU A 437 -13.85 -5.28 -21.43
N GLU A 438 -12.85 -4.57 -21.96
CA GLU A 438 -11.71 -4.09 -21.19
C GLU A 438 -12.15 -3.18 -20.03
N ILE A 439 -12.96 -2.15 -20.31
CA ILE A 439 -13.42 -1.22 -19.27
C ILE A 439 -14.37 -1.91 -18.28
N PHE A 440 -15.21 -2.83 -18.75
CA PHE A 440 -16.10 -3.60 -17.90
C PHE A 440 -15.31 -4.42 -16.89
N VAL A 441 -14.31 -5.20 -17.34
CA VAL A 441 -13.45 -6.02 -16.45
C VAL A 441 -12.63 -5.13 -15.53
N LEU A 442 -12.09 -4.00 -16.03
CA LEU A 442 -11.37 -3.03 -15.21
C LEU A 442 -12.25 -2.48 -14.08
N THR A 443 -13.49 -2.07 -14.42
CA THR A 443 -14.44 -1.51 -13.44
C THR A 443 -14.86 -2.55 -12.41
N GLN A 444 -15.09 -3.79 -12.85
CA GLN A 444 -15.38 -4.92 -11.96
C GLN A 444 -14.21 -5.21 -11.01
N THR A 445 -12.97 -5.17 -11.51
CA THR A 445 -11.76 -5.37 -10.70
C THR A 445 -11.64 -4.28 -9.63
N LEU A 446 -11.84 -3.02 -10.01
CA LEU A 446 -11.84 -1.90 -9.06
C LEU A 446 -12.96 -2.02 -8.02
N ALA A 447 -14.14 -2.54 -8.40
CA ALA A 447 -15.23 -2.80 -7.45
C ALA A 447 -14.82 -3.85 -6.40
N ILE A 448 -14.26 -4.98 -6.82
CA ILE A 448 -13.78 -6.04 -5.92
C ILE A 448 -12.67 -5.51 -5.00
N PHE A 449 -11.70 -4.78 -5.55
CA PHE A 449 -10.60 -4.23 -4.74
C PHE A 449 -11.09 -3.20 -3.72
N ASN A 450 -12.12 -2.41 -4.07
CA ASN A 450 -12.72 -1.42 -3.19
C ASN A 450 -13.49 -2.06 -2.01
N GLU A 451 -14.02 -3.27 -2.17
CA GLU A 451 -14.71 -4.00 -1.10
C GLU A 451 -13.73 -4.60 -0.07
N ALA A 452 -12.47 -4.84 -0.46
CA ALA A 452 -11.45 -5.39 0.42
C ALA A 452 -10.83 -4.30 1.32
N SER A 453 -11.28 -4.23 2.58
CA SER A 453 -10.87 -3.19 3.55
C SER A 453 -9.85 -3.62 4.61
N ASP A 454 -9.69 -4.93 4.85
CA ASP A 454 -8.75 -5.48 5.83
C ASP A 454 -7.79 -6.50 5.19
N LEU A 455 -6.72 -6.88 5.89
CA LEU A 455 -5.67 -7.75 5.33
C LEU A 455 -6.21 -9.11 4.88
N ALA A 456 -7.17 -9.68 5.62
CA ALA A 456 -7.79 -10.96 5.28
C ALA A 456 -8.59 -10.84 3.98
N ALA A 457 -9.47 -9.84 3.88
CA ALA A 457 -10.26 -9.54 2.70
C ALA A 457 -9.35 -9.31 1.47
N ILE A 458 -8.25 -8.56 1.62
CA ILE A 458 -7.28 -8.32 0.55
C ILE A 458 -6.67 -9.64 0.07
N ALA A 459 -6.25 -10.53 0.96
CA ALA A 459 -5.62 -11.80 0.59
C ALA A 459 -6.55 -12.77 -0.14
N PHE A 460 -7.87 -12.68 0.08
CA PHE A 460 -8.88 -13.53 -0.56
C PHE A 460 -9.42 -12.96 -1.88
N VAL A 461 -8.98 -11.77 -2.30
CA VAL A 461 -9.40 -11.16 -3.57
C VAL A 461 -9.03 -12.08 -4.75
N GLN A 462 -10.03 -12.46 -5.54
CA GLN A 462 -9.82 -13.16 -6.81
C GLN A 462 -9.60 -12.14 -7.93
N VAL A 463 -8.44 -12.20 -8.58
CA VAL A 463 -8.10 -11.30 -9.69
C VAL A 463 -8.54 -11.92 -11.02
N PRO A 464 -9.33 -11.21 -11.84
CA PRO A 464 -9.74 -11.71 -13.14
C PRO A 464 -8.59 -11.75 -14.15
N ASN A 465 -8.75 -12.56 -15.20
CA ASN A 465 -7.76 -12.68 -16.28
C ASN A 465 -7.57 -11.34 -17.03
N PHE A 466 -6.32 -10.97 -17.28
CA PHE A 466 -5.99 -9.74 -17.99
C PHE A 466 -6.47 -9.81 -19.46
N PRO A 467 -7.11 -8.75 -19.97
CA PRO A 467 -7.55 -8.71 -21.37
C PRO A 467 -6.37 -8.73 -22.36
N GLN A 468 -6.60 -9.28 -23.56
CA GLN A 468 -5.60 -9.35 -24.63
C GLN A 468 -5.38 -7.98 -25.28
N LYS A 469 -4.13 -7.68 -25.68
CA LYS A 469 -3.75 -6.41 -26.35
C LYS A 469 -4.46 -6.25 -27.71
N PRO A 470 -4.78 -5.02 -28.17
CA PRO A 470 -4.39 -3.71 -27.63
C PRO A 470 -5.34 -3.15 -26.56
N LEU A 471 -4.76 -2.56 -25.52
CA LEU A 471 -5.47 -1.97 -24.37
C LEU A 471 -5.72 -0.47 -24.57
N LEU A 472 -6.91 -0.01 -24.21
CA LEU A 472 -7.29 1.40 -24.10
C LEU A 472 -6.63 2.06 -22.89
N ARG A 473 -6.45 1.32 -21.79
CA ARG A 473 -5.97 1.81 -20.48
C ARG A 473 -4.68 1.12 -20.01
N PRO A 474 -3.56 1.21 -20.75
CA PRO A 474 -2.35 0.44 -20.43
C PRO A 474 -1.74 0.80 -19.05
N ALA A 475 -1.66 2.09 -18.71
CA ALA A 475 -1.14 2.54 -17.42
C ALA A 475 -1.97 2.01 -16.24
N THR A 476 -3.31 2.01 -16.38
CA THR A 476 -4.18 1.49 -15.33
C THR A 476 -4.01 -0.01 -15.14
N TRP A 477 -3.91 -0.78 -16.23
CA TRP A 477 -3.68 -2.23 -16.14
C TRP A 477 -2.33 -2.58 -15.52
N GLU A 478 -1.30 -1.78 -15.75
CA GLU A 478 -0.01 -1.92 -15.06
C GLU A 478 -0.17 -1.70 -13.55
N THR A 479 -0.91 -0.67 -13.14
CA THR A 479 -1.20 -0.43 -11.71
C THR A 479 -2.06 -1.54 -11.10
N ILE A 480 -3.04 -2.09 -11.82
CA ILE A 480 -3.82 -3.25 -11.38
C ILE A 480 -2.91 -4.48 -11.18
N ALA A 481 -1.94 -4.70 -12.07
CA ALA A 481 -0.97 -5.80 -11.90
C ALA A 481 -0.09 -5.60 -10.66
N ARG A 482 0.28 -4.36 -10.34
CA ARG A 482 1.03 -4.03 -9.11
C ARG A 482 0.18 -4.23 -7.86
N LEU A 483 -1.09 -3.81 -7.87
CA LEU A 483 -2.04 -4.11 -6.80
C LEU A 483 -2.26 -5.62 -6.64
N HIS A 484 -2.27 -6.39 -7.72
CA HIS A 484 -2.32 -7.85 -7.63
C HIS A 484 -1.08 -8.44 -6.93
N ARG A 485 0.12 -7.89 -7.16
CA ARG A 485 1.30 -8.30 -6.37
C ARG A 485 1.11 -8.00 -4.88
N VAL A 486 0.49 -6.86 -4.53
CA VAL A 486 0.14 -6.55 -3.13
C VAL A 486 -0.81 -7.59 -2.53
N VAL A 487 -1.77 -8.10 -3.30
CA VAL A 487 -2.64 -9.22 -2.87
C VAL A 487 -1.82 -10.49 -2.58
N GLN A 488 -0.84 -10.81 -3.44
CA GLN A 488 0.05 -11.96 -3.22
C GLN A 488 0.91 -11.78 -1.96
N GLU A 489 1.43 -10.58 -1.72
CA GLU A 489 2.14 -10.27 -0.48
C GLU A 489 1.22 -10.39 0.75
N ALA A 490 -0.05 -9.95 0.68
CA ALA A 490 -1.03 -10.15 1.75
C ALA A 490 -1.24 -11.63 2.09
N GLN A 491 -1.29 -12.50 1.08
CA GLN A 491 -1.41 -13.95 1.28
C GLN A 491 -0.18 -14.52 2.01
N ILE A 492 1.03 -14.04 1.69
CA ILE A 492 2.26 -14.44 2.38
C ILE A 492 2.21 -14.01 3.85
N VAL A 493 1.79 -12.76 4.13
CA VAL A 493 1.69 -12.24 5.50
C VAL A 493 0.72 -13.06 6.38
N LEU A 494 -0.36 -13.60 5.81
CA LEU A 494 -1.35 -14.38 6.56
C LEU A 494 -1.04 -15.88 6.67
N ARG A 495 -0.35 -16.46 5.68
CA ARG A 495 -0.10 -17.91 5.62
C ARG A 495 1.27 -18.31 6.15
N SER A 496 2.24 -17.40 6.12
CA SER A 496 3.58 -17.69 6.61
C SER A 496 3.60 -17.79 8.13
N LEU A 497 4.17 -18.88 8.65
CA LEU A 497 4.49 -19.02 10.08
C LEU A 497 5.77 -18.25 10.44
N SER A 498 6.68 -18.04 9.48
CA SER A 498 7.93 -17.30 9.67
C SER A 498 7.68 -15.79 9.84
N HIS A 499 8.17 -15.23 10.94
CA HIS A 499 8.08 -13.80 11.27
C HIS A 499 8.82 -12.92 10.26
N SER A 500 10.04 -13.30 9.86
CA SER A 500 10.83 -12.56 8.87
C SER A 500 10.13 -12.53 7.51
N ALA A 501 9.59 -13.66 7.05
CA ALA A 501 8.82 -13.70 5.81
C ALA A 501 7.57 -12.80 5.86
N ARG A 502 6.89 -12.70 7.01
CA ARG A 502 5.77 -11.76 7.21
C ARG A 502 6.25 -10.30 7.15
N ALA A 503 7.35 -9.96 7.83
CA ALA A 503 7.91 -8.61 7.85
C ALA A 503 8.41 -8.13 6.47
N PHE A 504 9.07 -9.01 5.71
CA PHE A 504 9.51 -8.71 4.34
C PHE A 504 8.33 -8.53 3.39
N ALA A 505 7.30 -9.38 3.48
CA ALA A 505 6.10 -9.25 2.67
C ALA A 505 5.33 -7.94 2.98
N LEU A 506 5.21 -7.58 4.28
CA LEU A 506 4.65 -6.28 4.70
C LEU A 506 5.43 -5.10 4.10
N SER A 507 6.76 -5.14 4.18
CA SER A 507 7.62 -4.05 3.67
C SER A 507 7.50 -3.88 2.15
N ARG A 508 7.49 -4.99 1.40
CA ARG A 508 7.31 -4.97 -0.07
C ARG A 508 5.94 -4.44 -0.46
N ALA A 509 4.88 -4.89 0.21
CA ALA A 509 3.53 -4.40 -0.03
C ALA A 509 3.39 -2.89 0.25
N LEU A 510 3.91 -2.42 1.38
CA LEU A 510 3.88 -1.00 1.75
C LEU A 510 4.70 -0.14 0.78
N GLY A 511 5.88 -0.62 0.35
CA GLY A 511 6.69 0.05 -0.67
C GLY A 511 5.94 0.18 -2.00
N GLU A 512 5.31 -0.90 -2.46
CA GLU A 512 4.58 -0.92 -3.72
C GLU A 512 3.35 0.01 -3.68
N LEU A 513 2.58 -0.01 -2.59
CA LEU A 513 1.45 0.90 -2.39
C LEU A 513 1.89 2.37 -2.32
N THR A 514 3.06 2.65 -1.75
CA THR A 514 3.62 4.01 -1.70
C THR A 514 4.01 4.48 -3.10
N ASN A 515 4.69 3.64 -3.87
CA ASN A 515 5.05 3.95 -5.25
C ASN A 515 3.79 4.23 -6.13
N ILE A 516 2.71 3.46 -5.96
CA ILE A 516 1.43 3.70 -6.67
C ILE A 516 0.85 5.07 -6.32
N LEU A 517 0.91 5.46 -5.04
CA LEU A 517 0.41 6.76 -4.58
C LEU A 517 1.25 7.93 -5.11
N ASP A 518 2.57 7.78 -5.17
CA ASP A 518 3.49 8.80 -5.69
C ASP A 518 3.34 8.98 -7.21
N GLU A 519 3.07 7.89 -7.92
CA GLU A 519 2.86 7.88 -9.37
C GLU A 519 1.40 8.15 -9.78
N ALA A 520 0.50 8.44 -8.83
CA ALA A 520 -0.93 8.57 -9.10
C ALA A 520 -1.28 9.61 -10.17
N ASN A 521 -0.43 10.62 -10.42
CA ASN A 521 -0.63 11.62 -11.46
C ASN A 521 -0.46 11.09 -12.90
N THR A 522 0.11 9.89 -13.06
CA THR A 522 0.27 9.22 -14.36
C THR A 522 -0.99 8.47 -14.80
N LEU A 523 -1.95 8.28 -13.88
CA LEU A 523 -3.18 7.54 -14.13
C LEU A 523 -4.24 8.39 -14.85
N PRO A 524 -5.11 7.77 -15.68
CA PRO A 524 -6.26 8.44 -16.25
C PRO A 524 -7.20 9.01 -15.18
N LYS A 525 -7.62 10.28 -15.33
CA LYS A 525 -8.43 11.01 -14.34
C LYS A 525 -9.71 10.27 -13.89
N ALA A 526 -10.31 9.48 -14.78
CA ALA A 526 -11.54 8.75 -14.48
C ALA A 526 -11.35 7.70 -13.38
N GLU A 527 -10.19 7.03 -13.37
CA GLU A 527 -9.88 5.89 -12.51
C GLU A 527 -8.95 6.29 -11.35
N GLN A 528 -8.16 7.36 -11.55
CA GLN A 528 -7.14 7.86 -10.63
C GLN A 528 -7.63 7.94 -9.18
N TRP A 529 -8.77 8.59 -8.94
CA TRP A 529 -9.29 8.76 -7.58
C TRP A 529 -9.60 7.42 -6.91
N ARG A 530 -10.19 6.46 -7.65
CA ARG A 530 -10.55 5.13 -7.12
C ARG A 530 -9.31 4.32 -6.75
N ILE A 531 -8.29 4.36 -7.60
CA ILE A 531 -7.02 3.65 -7.37
C ILE A 531 -6.29 4.24 -6.16
N VAL A 532 -6.23 5.57 -6.06
CA VAL A 532 -5.66 6.26 -4.90
C VAL A 532 -6.40 5.87 -3.62
N TYR A 533 -7.72 5.83 -3.66
CA TYR A 533 -8.55 5.44 -2.52
C TYR A 533 -8.28 4.00 -2.07
N ILE A 534 -8.30 3.04 -3.00
CA ILE A 534 -7.97 1.63 -2.74
C ILE A 534 -6.57 1.51 -2.14
N ALA A 535 -5.56 2.13 -2.77
CA ALA A 535 -4.18 2.08 -2.30
C ALA A 535 -4.02 2.68 -0.89
N GLN A 536 -4.77 3.74 -0.56
CA GLN A 536 -4.77 4.32 0.79
C GLN A 536 -5.38 3.39 1.84
N ILE A 537 -6.53 2.78 1.54
CA ILE A 537 -7.19 1.81 2.43
C ILE A 537 -6.26 0.62 2.68
N TRP A 538 -5.73 0.03 1.61
CA TRP A 538 -4.83 -1.12 1.73
C TRP A 538 -3.57 -0.75 2.50
N ARG A 539 -2.99 0.43 2.25
CA ARG A 539 -1.83 0.90 3.02
C ARG A 539 -2.15 1.01 4.51
N GLN A 540 -3.33 1.50 4.87
CA GLN A 540 -3.76 1.54 6.28
C GLN A 540 -3.91 0.13 6.88
N ALA A 541 -4.52 -0.81 6.15
CA ALA A 541 -4.66 -2.20 6.60
C ALA A 541 -3.30 -2.86 6.85
N PHE A 542 -2.34 -2.69 5.93
CA PHE A 542 -0.98 -3.19 6.09
C PHE A 542 -0.22 -2.49 7.24
N LEU A 543 -0.40 -1.18 7.43
CA LEU A 543 0.24 -0.44 8.52
C LEU A 543 -0.25 -0.86 9.91
N GLN A 544 -1.53 -1.24 10.05
CA GLN A 544 -2.06 -1.75 11.33
C GLN A 544 -1.34 -3.03 11.74
N VAL A 545 -1.13 -3.96 10.81
CA VAL A 545 -0.41 -5.22 11.06
C VAL A 545 1.10 -4.98 11.19
N ALA A 546 1.67 -4.03 10.44
CA ALA A 546 3.08 -3.66 10.58
C ALA A 546 3.40 -3.03 11.94
N GLY A 547 2.43 -2.42 12.63
CA GLY A 547 2.60 -1.98 14.02
C GLY A 547 2.78 -3.15 14.99
N GLU A 548 2.13 -4.28 14.74
CA GLU A 548 2.23 -5.50 15.55
C GLU A 548 3.51 -6.31 15.22
N VAL A 549 4.00 -6.24 13.99
CA VAL A 549 5.18 -6.98 13.49
C VAL A 549 6.49 -6.16 13.55
N GLY A 550 6.39 -4.82 13.56
CA GLY A 550 7.51 -3.89 13.40
C GLY A 550 8.10 -3.30 14.68
N GLU A 551 7.44 -3.45 15.84
CA GLU A 551 7.99 -3.11 17.15
C GLU A 551 8.29 -4.38 17.96
N ILE A 552 9.22 -5.21 17.47
CA ILE A 552 9.92 -6.10 18.40
C ILE A 552 11.05 -5.29 19.03
N SER A 553 10.71 -4.52 20.05
CA SER A 553 11.69 -4.30 21.11
C SER A 553 11.87 -5.66 21.77
N ILE A 554 13.01 -6.31 21.51
CA ILE A 554 13.38 -7.51 22.27
C ILE A 554 13.55 -7.02 23.72
N ALA A 555 12.50 -7.16 24.52
CA ALA A 555 12.40 -6.58 25.86
C ALA A 555 13.19 -7.39 26.89
N GLU A 556 13.43 -8.67 26.59
CA GLU A 556 14.10 -9.62 27.47
C GLU A 556 15.23 -10.35 26.73
N ARG A 557 16.15 -10.96 27.45
CA ARG A 557 17.28 -11.67 26.84
C ARG A 557 16.80 -12.75 25.87
N VAL A 558 17.43 -12.80 24.70
CA VAL A 558 17.16 -13.86 23.72
C VAL A 558 17.72 -15.17 24.26
N ARG A 559 16.86 -16.20 24.38
CA ARG A 559 17.31 -17.55 24.70
C ARG A 559 18.23 -18.03 23.57
N ASN A 560 19.38 -18.60 23.93
CA ASN A 560 20.32 -19.11 22.94
C ASN A 560 19.87 -20.50 22.46
N PRO A 561 19.49 -20.66 21.19
CA PRO A 561 19.03 -21.96 20.69
C PRO A 561 20.19 -22.85 20.26
N TYR A 562 21.40 -22.29 20.11
CA TYR A 562 22.57 -23.03 19.71
C TYR A 562 23.13 -23.83 20.87
N VAL A 563 23.44 -25.10 20.63
CA VAL A 563 23.97 -26.02 21.66
C VAL A 563 25.43 -26.31 21.34
N VAL A 564 26.31 -26.03 22.30
CA VAL A 564 27.75 -26.21 22.15
C VAL A 564 28.23 -27.25 23.15
N GLY A 565 28.80 -28.35 22.64
CA GLY A 565 29.42 -29.41 23.45
C GLY A 565 28.50 -30.60 23.64
N ASP A 566 27.24 -30.36 24.02
CA ASP A 566 26.23 -31.40 24.21
C ASP A 566 25.56 -31.80 22.88
N PRO A 567 24.97 -33.00 22.79
CA PRO A 567 24.14 -33.38 21.66
C PRO A 567 22.96 -32.43 21.48
N VAL A 568 22.60 -32.16 20.23
CA VAL A 568 21.42 -31.36 19.90
C VAL A 568 20.22 -32.29 19.90
N GLU A 569 19.18 -31.94 20.64
CA GLU A 569 17.99 -32.76 20.82
C GLU A 569 16.72 -32.04 20.37
N GLU A 570 15.71 -32.86 20.06
CA GLU A 570 14.35 -32.44 19.81
C GLU A 570 14.20 -31.43 18.67
N ASN A 571 13.49 -30.33 18.92
CA ASN A 571 13.08 -29.37 17.91
C ASN A 571 14.26 -28.53 17.40
N LEU A 572 15.41 -28.59 18.09
CA LEU A 572 16.64 -27.91 17.69
C LEU A 572 17.46 -28.75 16.69
N PHE A 573 17.13 -30.04 16.51
CA PHE A 573 17.83 -30.91 15.57
C PHE A 573 17.33 -30.69 14.14
N VAL A 574 18.05 -29.86 13.39
CA VAL A 574 17.68 -29.43 12.02
C VAL A 574 18.86 -29.60 11.07
N GLY A 575 18.59 -29.83 9.78
CA GLY A 575 19.61 -29.78 8.71
C GLY A 575 20.37 -31.09 8.43
N ARG A 576 19.91 -32.23 8.98
CA ARG A 576 20.53 -33.56 8.78
C ARG A 576 19.68 -34.54 7.95
N ASP A 577 18.87 -34.00 7.04
CA ASP A 577 18.01 -34.80 6.16
C ASP A 577 18.80 -35.80 5.29
N ASP A 578 20.06 -35.50 5.01
CA ASP A 578 21.00 -36.32 4.23
C ASP A 578 21.29 -37.68 4.90
N VAL A 579 21.51 -37.67 6.22
CA VAL A 579 21.74 -38.89 7.01
C VAL A 579 20.42 -39.52 7.44
N MET A 580 19.44 -38.71 7.86
CA MET A 580 18.15 -39.21 8.34
C MET A 580 17.40 -40.01 7.28
N LYS A 581 17.41 -39.57 6.01
CA LYS A 581 16.80 -40.31 4.90
C LYS A 581 17.51 -41.64 4.60
N GLN A 582 18.83 -41.72 4.81
CA GLN A 582 19.55 -42.97 4.65
C GLN A 582 19.15 -43.96 5.74
N LEU A 583 19.07 -43.51 6.99
CA LEU A 583 18.59 -44.32 8.11
C LEU A 583 17.15 -44.79 7.90
N GLU A 584 16.26 -43.90 7.47
CA GLU A 584 14.88 -44.24 7.11
C GLU A 584 14.82 -45.32 6.02
N ALA A 585 15.66 -45.20 4.98
CA ALA A 585 15.73 -46.20 3.92
C ALA A 585 16.19 -47.58 4.42
N GLN A 586 17.09 -47.63 5.41
CA GLN A 586 17.61 -48.88 5.97
C GLN A 586 16.69 -49.51 7.02
N TRP A 587 15.89 -48.71 7.71
CA TRP A 587 15.10 -49.17 8.86
C TRP A 587 13.59 -49.26 8.60
N ILE A 588 13.04 -48.48 7.66
CA ILE A 588 11.60 -48.49 7.34
C ILE A 588 11.33 -49.08 5.97
N LEU A 589 12.05 -48.63 4.95
CA LEU A 589 11.75 -49.00 3.56
C LEU A 589 12.26 -50.40 3.17
N SER A 590 13.11 -50.99 4.01
CA SER A 590 13.67 -52.32 3.82
C SER A 590 12.72 -53.40 4.36
N ASN A 591 12.74 -54.61 3.77
CA ASN A 591 11.93 -55.73 4.24
C ASN A 591 12.36 -56.28 5.62
N GLN A 592 13.55 -55.90 6.09
CA GLN A 592 14.14 -56.31 7.36
C GLN A 592 15.07 -55.22 7.86
N LEU A 593 15.13 -55.01 9.18
CA LEU A 593 16.02 -54.01 9.77
C LEU A 593 17.48 -54.33 9.42
N GLN A 594 18.19 -53.32 8.90
CA GLN A 594 19.62 -53.43 8.61
C GLN A 594 20.46 -52.81 9.73
N SER A 595 21.54 -53.50 10.10
CA SER A 595 22.52 -52.92 11.02
C SER A 595 23.42 -51.93 10.27
N VAL A 596 23.71 -50.79 10.89
CA VAL A 596 24.42 -49.66 10.27
C VAL A 596 25.63 -49.24 11.11
N VAL A 597 26.57 -48.58 10.46
CA VAL A 597 27.73 -47.97 11.12
C VAL A 597 27.77 -46.50 10.75
N LEU A 598 27.57 -45.64 11.75
CA LEU A 598 27.72 -44.20 11.65
C LEU A 598 29.17 -43.83 11.94
N TYR A 599 29.92 -43.45 10.92
CA TYR A 599 31.32 -43.04 11.08
C TYR A 599 31.53 -41.61 10.62
N GLY A 600 32.56 -40.98 11.17
CA GLY A 600 32.93 -39.61 10.83
C GLY A 600 33.70 -38.98 11.98
N HIS A 601 34.33 -37.84 11.72
CA HIS A 601 35.18 -37.21 12.73
C HIS A 601 34.39 -36.85 14.01
N ARG A 602 35.13 -36.59 15.10
CA ARG A 602 34.57 -36.00 16.32
C ARG A 602 33.78 -34.73 16.01
N ARG A 603 32.68 -34.53 16.74
CA ARG A 603 31.83 -33.33 16.68
C ARG A 603 31.09 -33.12 15.35
N MET A 604 30.88 -34.20 14.58
CA MET A 604 30.01 -34.19 13.39
C MET A 604 28.52 -34.41 13.71
N GLY A 605 28.17 -34.64 14.98
CA GLY A 605 26.76 -34.80 15.41
C GLY A 605 26.23 -36.23 15.32
N LYS A 606 27.11 -37.24 15.37
CA LYS A 606 26.72 -38.67 15.40
C LYS A 606 25.77 -38.98 16.57
N THR A 607 26.13 -38.58 17.79
CA THR A 607 25.28 -38.71 18.98
C THR A 607 23.95 -37.99 18.81
N SER A 608 23.95 -36.75 18.29
CA SER A 608 22.71 -36.01 18.01
C SER A 608 21.81 -36.74 17.02
N ILE A 609 22.39 -37.36 15.97
CA ILE A 609 21.62 -38.18 15.02
C ILE A 609 20.97 -39.36 15.74
N LEU A 610 21.75 -40.14 16.51
CA LEU A 610 21.22 -41.31 17.23
C LEU A 610 20.08 -40.94 18.19
N LEU A 611 20.23 -39.88 18.99
CA LEU A 611 19.21 -39.47 19.96
C LEU A 611 17.90 -38.98 19.30
N ASN A 612 17.97 -38.43 18.09
CA ASN A 612 16.79 -37.90 17.39
C ASN A 612 16.16 -38.89 16.40
N THR A 613 16.76 -40.05 16.17
CA THR A 613 16.23 -41.04 15.22
C THR A 613 14.85 -41.58 15.60
N SER A 614 14.54 -41.67 16.89
CA SER A 614 13.23 -42.13 17.39
C SER A 614 12.06 -41.25 16.92
N LYS A 615 12.28 -39.94 16.73
CA LYS A 615 11.24 -39.01 16.24
C LYS A 615 10.90 -39.22 14.77
N CYS A 616 11.87 -39.59 13.96
CA CYS A 616 11.69 -39.75 12.52
C CYS A 616 11.17 -41.14 12.15
N LEU A 617 11.41 -42.16 12.98
CA LEU A 617 11.12 -43.55 12.64
C LEU A 617 9.71 -44.03 13.03
N GLY A 618 8.91 -43.17 13.66
CA GLY A 618 7.57 -43.51 14.14
C GLY A 618 7.58 -44.41 15.39
N SER A 619 6.40 -44.77 15.89
CA SER A 619 6.25 -45.56 17.12
C SER A 619 6.52 -47.06 16.96
N GLU A 620 6.77 -47.53 15.74
CA GLU A 620 6.95 -48.97 15.44
C GLU A 620 8.39 -49.46 15.65
N ILE A 621 9.37 -48.55 15.68
CA ILE A 621 10.78 -48.89 15.91
C ILE A 621 11.23 -48.27 17.24
N GLN A 622 11.64 -49.12 18.17
CA GLN A 622 12.21 -48.71 19.45
C GLN A 622 13.73 -48.60 19.35
N ILE A 623 14.32 -47.66 20.10
CA ILE A 623 15.77 -47.43 20.10
C ILE A 623 16.30 -47.56 21.52
N ALA A 624 17.20 -48.53 21.71
CA ALA A 624 17.99 -48.70 22.93
C ALA A 624 19.33 -48.00 22.73
N TYR A 625 19.49 -46.81 23.30
CA TYR A 625 20.72 -46.03 23.20
C TYR A 625 21.70 -46.36 24.32
N VAL A 626 22.95 -46.68 23.96
CA VAL A 626 24.03 -47.05 24.87
C VAL A 626 25.23 -46.15 24.59
N ASN A 627 25.61 -45.34 25.57
CA ASN A 627 26.87 -44.60 25.53
C ASN A 627 27.98 -45.44 26.18
N LEU A 628 28.87 -46.02 25.36
CA LEU A 628 29.92 -46.91 25.85
C LEU A 628 30.99 -46.21 26.70
N LEU A 629 31.11 -44.89 26.66
CA LEU A 629 32.00 -44.15 27.56
C LEU A 629 31.60 -44.28 29.03
N LEU A 630 30.32 -44.55 29.33
CA LEU A 630 29.83 -44.71 30.69
C LEU A 630 30.34 -45.99 31.37
N LEU A 631 30.86 -46.96 30.61
CA LEU A 631 31.52 -48.17 31.14
C LEU A 631 32.84 -47.86 31.86
N GLY A 632 33.38 -46.64 31.67
CA GLY A 632 34.66 -46.25 32.25
C GLY A 632 35.84 -47.05 31.68
N ASN A 633 36.94 -47.10 32.44
CA ASN A 633 38.21 -47.69 31.98
C ASN A 633 38.51 -49.07 32.57
N SER A 634 37.61 -49.66 33.35
CA SER A 634 37.92 -50.92 34.06
C SER A 634 36.71 -51.84 34.24
N PRO A 635 35.98 -52.17 33.17
CA PRO A 635 34.96 -53.21 33.28
C PRO A 635 35.61 -54.57 33.61
N GLN A 636 34.96 -55.40 34.42
CA GLN A 636 35.40 -56.75 34.79
C GLN A 636 35.06 -57.80 33.72
N GLY A 637 35.04 -57.41 32.45
CA GLY A 637 34.82 -58.29 31.31
C GLY A 637 33.57 -57.97 30.50
N VAL A 638 33.20 -58.90 29.61
CA VAL A 638 32.09 -58.75 28.66
C VAL A 638 30.72 -58.66 29.35
N GLY A 639 30.58 -59.25 30.53
CA GLY A 639 29.33 -59.22 31.31
C GLY A 639 28.84 -57.79 31.55
N GLU A 640 29.72 -56.88 31.96
CA GLU A 640 29.36 -55.47 32.22
C GLU A 640 28.98 -54.71 30.94
N VAL A 641 29.60 -55.02 29.80
CA VAL A 641 29.20 -54.46 28.50
C VAL A 641 27.79 -54.91 28.14
N LEU A 642 27.50 -56.20 28.31
CA LEU A 642 26.18 -56.77 28.02
C LEU A 642 25.11 -56.35 29.04
N MET A 643 25.48 -56.05 30.29
CA MET A 643 24.60 -55.42 31.27
C MET A 643 24.15 -54.04 30.80
N ALA A 644 25.09 -53.15 30.44
CA ALA A 644 24.75 -51.81 29.96
C ALA A 644 23.84 -51.85 28.72
N ILE A 645 24.06 -52.81 27.81
CA ILE A 645 23.17 -53.02 26.67
C ILE A 645 21.80 -53.57 27.13
N SER A 646 21.79 -54.52 28.07
CA SER A 646 20.54 -55.11 28.58
C SER A 646 19.66 -54.09 29.29
N ASP A 647 20.27 -53.18 30.06
CA ASP A 647 19.62 -52.08 30.76
C ASP A 647 18.99 -51.10 29.77
N ALA A 648 19.74 -50.67 28.75
CA ALA A 648 19.21 -49.79 27.72
C ALA A 648 18.08 -50.42 26.91
N ILE A 649 18.14 -51.74 26.66
CA ILE A 649 17.04 -52.48 26.02
C ILE A 649 15.83 -52.57 26.95
N SER A 650 16.06 -52.83 28.23
CA SER A 650 15.02 -52.85 29.27
C SER A 650 14.25 -51.53 29.29
N ASP A 651 14.97 -50.41 29.33
CA ASP A 651 14.40 -49.07 29.35
C ASP A 651 13.61 -48.73 28.07
N ALA A 652 14.08 -49.20 26.91
CA ALA A 652 13.43 -48.91 25.62
C ALA A 652 12.17 -49.75 25.36
N VAL A 653 12.15 -51.01 25.82
CA VAL A 653 11.09 -51.99 25.50
C VAL A 653 10.15 -52.26 26.69
N ASP A 654 10.43 -51.70 27.87
CA ASP A 654 9.71 -51.93 29.14
C ASP A 654 9.66 -53.42 29.51
N CYS A 655 10.84 -54.02 29.62
CA CYS A 655 11.01 -55.44 29.92
C CYS A 655 12.06 -55.66 31.01
N THR A 656 11.97 -56.77 31.76
CA THR A 656 12.91 -57.03 32.84
C THR A 656 14.27 -57.48 32.28
N PRO A 657 15.39 -56.83 32.66
CA PRO A 657 16.72 -57.27 32.26
C PRO A 657 17.08 -58.63 32.91
N PRO A 658 18.08 -59.34 32.38
CA PRO A 658 18.56 -60.58 32.99
C PRO A 658 19.19 -60.33 34.37
N ASP A 659 19.22 -61.35 35.22
CA ASP A 659 19.90 -61.27 36.52
C ASP A 659 21.41 -61.00 36.34
N ASP A 660 21.95 -60.05 37.11
CA ASP A 660 23.35 -59.65 37.01
C ASP A 660 24.31 -60.81 37.21
N ALA A 661 24.01 -61.73 38.14
CA ALA A 661 24.86 -62.89 38.38
C ALA A 661 24.85 -63.85 37.19
N ASP A 662 23.71 -64.01 36.51
CA ASP A 662 23.60 -64.83 35.30
C ASP A 662 24.35 -64.22 34.10
N LEU A 663 24.37 -62.89 33.98
CA LEU A 663 25.15 -62.16 32.97
C LEU A 663 26.66 -62.21 33.23
N LEU A 664 27.10 -62.21 34.49
CA LEU A 664 28.53 -62.38 34.82
C LEU A 664 29.01 -63.82 34.63
N ASN A 665 28.16 -64.81 34.95
CA ASN A 665 28.54 -66.23 34.88
C ASN A 665 28.51 -66.79 33.45
N LEU A 666 27.47 -66.49 32.66
CA LEU A 666 27.28 -67.02 31.29
C LEU A 666 26.89 -65.89 30.30
N PRO A 667 27.73 -64.86 30.13
CA PRO A 667 27.38 -63.60 29.46
C PRO A 667 26.72 -63.78 28.08
N TYR A 668 27.38 -64.50 27.17
CA TYR A 668 26.90 -64.72 25.81
C TYR A 668 25.55 -65.44 25.78
N ARG A 669 25.44 -66.55 26.52
CA ARG A 669 24.22 -67.39 26.49
C ARG A 669 23.03 -66.71 27.16
N THR A 670 23.27 -65.98 28.23
CA THR A 670 22.24 -65.23 28.96
C THR A 670 21.70 -64.11 28.09
N PHE A 671 22.58 -63.35 27.44
CA PHE A 671 22.19 -62.25 26.55
C PHE A 671 21.49 -62.72 25.27
N GLU A 672 21.94 -63.81 24.62
CA GLU A 672 21.24 -64.39 23.47
C GLU A 672 19.79 -64.81 23.81
N ARG A 673 19.57 -65.40 25.00
CA ARG A 673 18.23 -65.78 25.45
C ARG A 673 17.36 -64.57 25.71
N TYR A 674 17.95 -63.53 26.32
CA TYR A 674 17.28 -62.27 26.53
C TYR A 674 16.83 -61.63 25.22
N LEU A 675 17.72 -61.46 24.23
CA LEU A 675 17.35 -60.90 22.93
C LEU A 675 16.26 -61.71 22.21
N LYS A 676 16.28 -63.04 22.27
CA LYS A 676 15.21 -63.89 21.70
C LYS A 676 13.87 -63.68 22.41
N GLN A 677 13.90 -63.47 23.73
CA GLN A 677 12.70 -63.11 24.47
C GLN A 677 12.18 -61.75 24.02
N ILE A 678 13.05 -60.74 23.87
CA ILE A 678 12.68 -59.41 23.37
C ILE A 678 12.06 -59.50 21.97
N GLU A 679 12.70 -60.21 21.04
CA GLU A 679 12.21 -60.40 19.68
C GLU A 679 10.80 -61.00 19.62
N ALA A 680 10.47 -61.91 20.54
CA ALA A 680 9.15 -62.51 20.65
C ALA A 680 8.08 -61.53 21.18
N HIS A 681 8.48 -60.51 21.94
CA HIS A 681 7.58 -59.48 22.50
C HIS A 681 7.45 -58.24 21.61
N LEU A 682 8.39 -58.00 20.69
CA LEU A 682 8.36 -56.85 19.79
C LEU A 682 7.27 -56.98 18.71
N SER A 683 6.36 -56.01 18.70
CA SER A 683 5.37 -55.82 17.63
C SER A 683 6.01 -55.28 16.34
N GLY A 684 7.02 -54.42 16.47
CA GLY A 684 7.81 -53.86 15.38
C GLY A 684 9.29 -54.23 15.47
N GLY A 685 10.17 -53.23 15.45
CA GLY A 685 11.62 -53.40 15.40
C GLY A 685 12.36 -52.76 16.59
N LEU A 686 13.56 -53.24 16.90
CA LEU A 686 14.45 -52.68 17.91
C LEU A 686 15.81 -52.35 17.29
N ILE A 687 16.29 -51.14 17.55
CA ILE A 687 17.65 -50.71 17.20
C ILE A 687 18.46 -50.55 18.48
N VAL A 688 19.54 -51.31 18.59
CA VAL A 688 20.52 -51.16 19.66
C VAL A 688 21.63 -50.24 19.18
N ALA A 689 21.59 -48.97 19.61
CA ALA A 689 22.54 -47.94 19.22
C ALA A 689 23.71 -47.91 20.21
N LEU A 690 24.89 -48.33 19.76
CA LEU A 690 26.14 -48.28 20.52
C LEU A 690 26.95 -47.06 20.08
N ASP A 691 26.95 -46.01 20.89
CA ASP A 691 27.75 -44.81 20.65
C ASP A 691 29.15 -44.92 21.26
N GLU A 692 30.11 -44.21 20.67
CA GLU A 692 31.53 -44.25 21.02
C GLU A 692 32.11 -45.67 20.93
N PHE A 693 31.84 -46.35 19.81
CA PHE A 693 32.18 -47.74 19.56
C PHE A 693 33.69 -48.04 19.63
N GLU A 694 34.55 -47.04 19.40
CA GLU A 694 35.99 -47.13 19.64
C GLU A 694 36.34 -47.61 21.06
N LYS A 695 35.45 -47.41 22.04
CA LYS A 695 35.67 -47.88 23.41
C LYS A 695 35.79 -49.41 23.50
N ILE A 696 35.13 -50.15 22.62
CA ILE A 696 35.27 -51.61 22.54
C ILE A 696 36.69 -51.99 22.12
N GLU A 697 37.26 -51.30 21.13
CA GLU A 697 38.64 -51.52 20.69
C GLU A 697 39.64 -51.21 21.82
N GLU A 698 39.48 -50.08 22.51
CA GLU A 698 40.32 -49.73 23.67
C GLU A 698 40.29 -50.81 24.76
N LEU A 699 39.12 -51.40 25.02
CA LEU A 699 38.95 -52.45 26.03
C LEU A 699 39.56 -53.78 25.57
N ILE A 700 39.52 -54.10 24.27
CA ILE A 700 40.18 -55.27 23.69
C ILE A 700 41.71 -55.11 23.76
N GLU A 701 42.23 -53.95 23.38
CA GLU A 701 43.67 -53.63 23.44
C GLU A 701 44.19 -53.64 24.87
N ALA A 702 43.39 -53.17 25.83
CA ALA A 702 43.70 -53.23 27.25
C ALA A 702 43.50 -54.63 27.90
N GLU A 703 43.19 -55.66 27.10
CA GLU A 703 42.94 -57.05 27.52
C GLU A 703 41.82 -57.17 28.57
N LYS A 704 40.87 -56.22 28.59
CA LYS A 704 39.71 -56.23 29.50
C LYS A 704 38.57 -57.08 28.98
N ILE A 705 38.41 -57.14 27.66
CA ILE A 705 37.47 -58.02 26.98
C ILE A 705 38.20 -58.82 25.89
N PRO A 706 37.76 -60.05 25.60
CA PRO A 706 38.46 -60.92 24.66
C PRO A 706 38.16 -60.51 23.20
N LYS A 707 39.13 -60.76 22.30
CA LYS A 707 39.05 -60.40 20.87
C LYS A 707 37.90 -61.07 20.13
N ASP A 708 37.46 -62.25 20.58
CA ASP A 708 36.35 -63.01 20.00
C ASP A 708 34.97 -62.36 20.26
N PHE A 709 34.89 -61.35 21.14
CA PHE A 709 33.69 -60.55 21.35
C PHE A 709 33.16 -59.93 20.05
N MET A 710 34.03 -59.54 19.13
CA MET A 710 33.62 -59.02 17.82
C MET A 710 32.97 -60.09 16.94
N GLY A 711 33.43 -61.34 17.03
CA GLY A 711 32.78 -62.49 16.39
C GLY A 711 31.40 -62.74 16.96
N TYR A 712 31.23 -62.56 18.27
CA TYR A 712 29.94 -62.65 18.94
C TYR A 712 28.98 -61.52 18.51
N LEU A 713 29.41 -60.25 18.51
CA LEU A 713 28.61 -59.12 18.01
C LEU A 713 28.17 -59.33 16.57
N ARG A 714 29.03 -59.90 15.72
CA ARG A 714 28.66 -60.28 14.35
C ARG A 714 27.50 -61.27 14.33
N GLY A 715 27.57 -62.29 15.18
CA GLY A 715 26.52 -63.29 15.33
C GLY A 715 25.18 -62.65 15.71
N LEU A 716 25.21 -61.66 16.61
CA LEU A 716 24.02 -60.90 17.01
C LEU A 716 23.44 -60.05 15.88
N VAL A 717 24.29 -59.36 15.11
CA VAL A 717 23.88 -58.55 13.94
C VAL A 717 23.14 -59.38 12.89
N GLN A 718 23.50 -60.65 12.74
CA GLN A 718 22.89 -61.57 11.77
C GLN A 718 21.73 -62.40 12.34
N MET A 719 21.42 -62.23 13.63
CA MET A 719 20.54 -63.14 14.35
C MET A 719 19.05 -62.95 14.02
N SER A 720 18.62 -61.71 13.80
CA SER A 720 17.20 -61.35 13.70
C SER A 720 16.94 -60.34 12.58
N SER A 721 15.76 -60.44 11.96
CA SER A 721 15.23 -59.43 11.03
C SER A 721 14.51 -58.28 11.74
N LYS A 722 14.25 -58.40 13.05
CA LYS A 722 13.55 -57.44 13.92
C LYS A 722 14.47 -56.68 14.88
N VAL A 723 15.71 -57.13 15.05
CA VAL A 723 16.71 -56.45 15.90
C VAL A 723 17.90 -56.09 15.04
N ALA A 724 18.25 -54.81 15.00
CA ALA A 724 19.43 -54.30 14.31
C ALA A 724 20.30 -53.48 15.25
N PHE A 725 21.56 -53.28 14.87
CA PHE A 725 22.52 -52.48 15.62
C PHE A 725 22.92 -51.22 14.85
N ALA A 726 23.09 -50.12 15.56
CA ALA A 726 23.67 -48.89 15.03
C ALA A 726 24.98 -48.62 15.79
N PHE A 727 26.12 -48.80 15.13
CA PHE A 727 27.43 -48.54 15.73
C PHE A 727 27.89 -47.14 15.35
N ALA A 728 28.05 -46.23 16.31
CA ALA A 728 28.56 -44.90 16.06
C ALA A 728 29.98 -44.75 16.61
N GLY A 729 30.89 -44.21 15.80
CA GLY A 729 32.29 -44.07 16.22
C GLY A 729 33.12 -43.11 15.36
N LEU A 730 34.37 -42.94 15.75
CA LEU A 730 35.33 -42.07 15.04
C LEU A 730 35.76 -42.62 13.69
N HIS A 731 36.20 -43.88 13.68
CA HIS A 731 36.83 -44.53 12.56
C HIS A 731 35.80 -45.21 11.66
N THR A 732 36.10 -45.30 10.36
CA THR A 732 35.48 -46.37 9.58
C THR A 732 35.87 -47.68 10.22
N LEU A 733 34.95 -48.63 10.20
CA LEU A 733 35.25 -49.98 10.61
C LEU A 733 36.51 -50.52 9.87
N GLU A 734 36.69 -50.15 8.59
CA GLU A 734 37.86 -50.43 7.75
C GLU A 734 39.21 -49.86 8.26
N GLU A 735 39.19 -48.79 9.07
CA GLU A 735 40.37 -48.21 9.72
C GLU A 735 40.74 -48.92 11.03
N MET A 736 39.85 -49.74 11.58
CA MET A 736 40.15 -50.59 12.73
C MET A 736 41.06 -51.72 12.23
N THR A 737 42.37 -51.48 12.34
CA THR A 737 43.46 -52.24 11.67
C THR A 737 43.60 -53.70 12.10
N ALA A 738 42.79 -54.18 13.03
CA ALA A 738 42.91 -55.53 13.54
C ALA A 738 42.07 -56.54 12.74
N ASP A 739 42.68 -57.69 12.40
CA ASP A 739 42.08 -58.77 11.60
C ASP A 739 40.69 -59.23 12.08
N TYR A 740 40.40 -59.06 13.38
CA TYR A 740 39.15 -59.50 14.00
C TYR A 740 37.94 -58.62 13.65
N PHE A 741 38.14 -57.42 13.12
CA PHE A 741 37.06 -56.55 12.63
C PHE A 741 36.66 -56.88 11.17
N GLN A 742 37.56 -57.43 10.34
CA GLN A 742 37.28 -57.71 8.92
C GLN A 742 36.04 -58.57 8.64
N PRO A 743 35.77 -59.66 9.38
CA PRO A 743 34.57 -60.47 9.14
C PRO A 743 33.28 -59.75 9.52
N PHE A 744 33.34 -58.77 10.44
CA PHE A 744 32.19 -58.02 10.94
C PHE A 744 31.65 -57.02 9.89
N PHE A 745 32.53 -56.44 9.06
CA PHE A 745 32.20 -55.39 8.07
C PHE A 745 31.17 -55.79 7.03
N ALA A 746 31.23 -57.03 6.55
CA ALA A 746 30.30 -57.50 5.51
C ALA A 746 28.84 -57.61 6.00
N SER A 747 28.58 -57.38 7.29
CA SER A 747 27.27 -57.56 7.92
C SER A 747 26.59 -56.24 8.29
N VAL A 748 27.21 -55.09 8.01
CA VAL A 748 26.73 -53.75 8.41
C VAL A 748 26.85 -52.76 7.26
N ILE A 749 25.96 -51.77 7.22
CA ILE A 749 25.93 -50.74 6.17
C ILE A 749 26.66 -49.48 6.67
N PRO A 750 27.75 -49.05 6.01
CA PRO A 750 28.47 -47.84 6.40
C PRO A 750 27.72 -46.57 5.95
N ILE A 751 27.55 -45.62 6.87
CA ILE A 751 26.95 -44.31 6.63
C ILE A 751 27.92 -43.23 7.15
N HIS A 752 28.43 -42.42 6.23
CA HIS A 752 29.33 -41.31 6.56
C HIS A 752 28.55 -40.13 7.13
N VAL A 753 29.03 -39.58 8.24
CA VAL A 753 28.52 -38.36 8.88
C VAL A 753 29.56 -37.25 8.74
N GLY A 754 29.51 -36.56 7.60
CA GLY A 754 30.41 -35.45 7.27
C GLY A 754 29.89 -34.05 7.65
N PHE A 755 30.47 -33.03 7.03
CA PHE A 755 30.05 -31.63 7.20
C PHE A 755 28.62 -31.36 6.71
N LEU A 756 28.02 -30.30 7.24
CA LEU A 756 26.72 -29.81 6.78
C LEU A 756 26.84 -29.17 5.41
N GLN A 757 25.80 -29.35 4.59
CA GLN A 757 25.69 -28.65 3.32
C GLN A 757 25.39 -27.16 3.54
N PRO A 758 25.73 -26.27 2.58
CA PRO A 758 25.49 -24.83 2.73
C PRO A 758 24.05 -24.47 3.09
N GLY A 759 23.08 -25.15 2.45
CA GLY A 759 21.65 -24.97 2.75
C GLY A 759 21.28 -25.36 4.18
N ALA A 760 21.83 -26.48 4.68
CA ALA A 760 21.61 -26.93 6.04
C ALA A 760 22.25 -25.98 7.07
N THR A 761 23.47 -25.48 6.81
CA THR A 761 24.11 -24.47 7.66
C THR A 761 23.27 -23.19 7.74
N ARG A 762 22.76 -22.70 6.60
CA ARG A 762 21.86 -21.54 6.58
C ARG A 762 20.58 -21.80 7.38
N GLN A 763 19.99 -22.99 7.26
CA GLN A 763 18.78 -23.36 7.98
C GLN A 763 19.03 -23.40 9.50
N ILE A 764 20.11 -24.04 9.95
CA ILE A 764 20.46 -24.13 11.38
C ILE A 764 20.67 -22.73 11.97
N LEU A 765 21.29 -21.81 11.23
CA LEU A 765 21.58 -20.46 11.73
C LEU A 765 20.35 -19.53 11.65
N ALA A 766 19.65 -19.51 10.51
CA ALA A 766 18.56 -18.56 10.30
C ALA A 766 17.24 -19.02 10.97
N ASN A 767 17.09 -20.32 11.22
CA ASN A 767 15.88 -20.89 11.79
C ASN A 767 16.19 -22.07 12.74
N PRO A 768 16.95 -21.85 13.84
CA PRO A 768 17.28 -22.89 14.80
C PRO A 768 16.08 -23.36 15.63
N ASP A 769 15.10 -22.49 15.85
CA ASP A 769 13.80 -22.79 16.45
C ASP A 769 12.71 -21.92 15.79
N GLU A 770 11.42 -22.28 15.97
CA GLU A 770 10.29 -21.57 15.32
C GLU A 770 10.10 -20.12 15.79
N ASP A 771 10.58 -19.77 16.99
CA ASP A 771 10.32 -18.49 17.66
C ASP A 771 11.59 -17.60 17.73
N PHE A 772 12.63 -17.93 16.98
CA PHE A 772 13.94 -17.30 17.10
C PHE A 772 13.88 -15.83 16.62
N PRO A 773 14.15 -14.83 17.49
CA PRO A 773 13.82 -13.44 17.19
C PRO A 773 14.94 -12.67 16.47
N LEU A 774 16.10 -13.29 16.21
CA LEU A 774 17.26 -12.66 15.59
C LEU A 774 17.44 -13.17 14.16
N ASP A 775 17.82 -12.27 13.25
CA ASP A 775 18.03 -12.61 11.83
C ASP A 775 19.52 -12.51 11.44
N TYR A 776 19.86 -12.97 10.24
CA TYR A 776 21.20 -12.90 9.67
C TYR A 776 21.15 -12.28 8.28
N THR A 777 22.17 -11.48 7.92
CA THR A 777 22.33 -11.12 6.51
C THR A 777 22.80 -12.34 5.70
N PRO A 778 22.42 -12.46 4.41
CA PRO A 778 22.89 -13.55 3.57
C PRO A 778 24.42 -13.66 3.52
N GLU A 779 25.12 -12.52 3.51
CA GLU A 779 26.57 -12.45 3.48
C GLU A 779 27.19 -12.96 4.79
N ALA A 780 26.55 -12.70 5.94
CA ALA A 780 27.00 -13.23 7.23
C ALA A 780 26.89 -14.76 7.26
N LEU A 781 25.79 -15.31 6.75
CA LEU A 781 25.61 -16.77 6.64
C LEU A 781 26.67 -17.40 5.74
N ASP A 782 26.95 -16.77 4.59
CA ASP A 782 27.96 -17.25 3.64
C ASP A 782 29.37 -17.17 4.23
N GLN A 783 29.66 -16.12 4.99
CA GLN A 783 30.92 -15.99 5.70
C GLN A 783 31.07 -17.08 6.77
N ILE A 784 30.04 -17.33 7.59
CA ILE A 784 30.07 -18.41 8.59
C ILE A 784 30.31 -19.76 7.93
N TYR A 785 29.66 -20.04 6.80
CA TYR A 785 29.92 -21.27 6.05
C TYR A 785 31.35 -21.33 5.53
N ALA A 786 31.88 -20.27 4.92
CA ALA A 786 33.24 -20.22 4.42
C ALA A 786 34.29 -20.47 5.51
N LEU A 787 34.03 -19.97 6.73
CA LEU A 787 34.92 -20.12 7.87
C LEU A 787 34.88 -21.51 8.51
N THR A 788 33.69 -22.11 8.53
CA THR A 788 33.43 -23.39 9.23
C THR A 788 33.44 -24.59 8.30
N ALA A 789 33.33 -24.39 6.99
CA ALA A 789 33.03 -25.40 5.97
C ALA A 789 31.78 -26.25 6.29
N GLY A 790 30.85 -25.73 7.10
CA GLY A 790 29.68 -26.48 7.56
C GLY A 790 29.98 -27.46 8.72
N GLN A 791 31.14 -27.34 9.40
CA GLN A 791 31.44 -28.17 10.56
C GLN A 791 30.41 -27.93 11.68
N PRO A 792 29.62 -28.94 12.11
CA PRO A 792 28.43 -28.72 12.94
C PRO A 792 28.69 -28.00 14.26
N TYR A 793 29.74 -28.42 14.98
CA TYR A 793 30.08 -27.82 16.27
C TYR A 793 30.55 -26.37 16.13
N LEU A 794 31.31 -26.03 15.09
CA LEU A 794 31.77 -24.68 14.84
C LEU A 794 30.64 -23.77 14.36
N VAL A 795 29.72 -24.27 13.53
CA VAL A 795 28.50 -23.55 13.14
C VAL A 795 27.69 -23.19 14.39
N GLN A 796 27.44 -24.18 15.25
CA GLN A 796 26.75 -23.98 16.54
C GLN A 796 27.52 -23.01 17.45
N LEU A 797 28.86 -23.15 17.53
CA LEU A 797 29.71 -22.27 18.35
C LEU A 797 29.62 -20.81 17.89
N VAL A 798 29.69 -20.55 16.58
CA VAL A 798 29.60 -19.18 16.04
C VAL A 798 28.22 -18.60 16.32
N GLY A 799 27.15 -19.34 16.03
CA GLY A 799 25.77 -18.93 16.37
C GLY A 799 25.62 -18.61 17.86
N PHE A 800 26.12 -19.50 18.72
CA PHE A 800 26.10 -19.34 20.17
C PHE A 800 26.80 -18.05 20.62
N GLN A 801 27.99 -17.76 20.09
CA GLN A 801 28.74 -16.54 20.45
C GLN A 801 28.06 -15.27 19.92
N LEU A 802 27.42 -15.32 18.76
CA LEU A 802 26.68 -14.18 18.20
C LEU A 802 25.50 -13.79 19.10
N VAL A 803 24.66 -14.76 19.49
CA VAL A 803 23.53 -14.51 20.41
C VAL A 803 24.03 -14.02 21.77
N ARG A 804 25.11 -14.62 22.29
CA ARG A 804 25.72 -14.15 23.53
C ARG A 804 26.18 -12.70 23.45
N ARG A 805 26.93 -12.32 22.40
CA ARG A 805 27.40 -10.94 22.21
C ARG A 805 26.24 -9.96 21.98
N TYR A 806 25.19 -10.37 21.28
CA TYR A 806 23.98 -9.58 21.13
C TYR A 806 23.38 -9.29 22.50
N ASN A 807 23.15 -10.32 23.31
CA ASN A 807 22.58 -10.18 24.64
C ASN A 807 23.44 -9.30 25.55
N ASP A 808 24.77 -9.51 25.56
CA ASP A 808 25.70 -8.69 26.35
C ASP A 808 25.67 -7.22 25.91
N SER A 809 25.64 -6.95 24.61
CA SER A 809 25.58 -5.58 24.07
C SER A 809 24.26 -4.87 24.41
N VAL A 810 23.13 -5.55 24.20
CA VAL A 810 21.80 -4.95 24.31
C VAL A 810 21.35 -4.86 25.76
N PHE A 811 21.48 -5.94 26.52
CA PHE A 811 20.91 -6.03 27.88
C PHE A 811 21.90 -5.70 29.00
N GLU A 812 23.18 -6.06 28.86
CA GLU A 812 24.18 -5.74 29.92
C GLU A 812 24.76 -4.34 29.74
N GLN A 813 25.08 -3.95 28.51
CA GLN A 813 25.72 -2.66 28.20
C GLN A 813 24.70 -1.56 27.84
N GLY A 814 23.42 -1.91 27.65
CA GLY A 814 22.37 -0.95 27.28
C GLY A 814 22.56 -0.31 25.91
N ARG A 815 23.28 -0.95 24.99
CA ARG A 815 23.54 -0.42 23.65
C ARG A 815 22.46 -0.91 22.69
N PRO A 816 21.57 -0.03 22.20
CA PRO A 816 20.52 -0.44 21.28
C PRO A 816 21.14 -0.95 19.98
N ARG A 817 20.65 -2.09 19.50
CA ARG A 817 21.15 -2.75 18.30
C ARG A 817 20.02 -3.40 17.53
N LYS A 818 20.12 -3.37 16.20
CA LYS A 818 19.18 -4.08 15.32
C LYS A 818 19.27 -5.60 15.56
N PRO A 819 18.16 -6.34 15.55
CA PRO A 819 18.13 -7.79 15.76
C PRO A 819 18.56 -8.55 14.50
N VAL A 820 19.66 -8.14 13.87
CA VAL A 820 20.21 -8.76 12.65
C VAL A 820 21.73 -8.84 12.80
N PHE A 821 22.30 -10.01 12.57
CA PHE A 821 23.74 -10.26 12.54
C PHE A 821 24.32 -9.99 11.15
N THR A 822 25.42 -9.23 11.12
CA THR A 822 26.17 -8.88 9.90
C THR A 822 27.55 -9.56 9.84
N VAL A 823 28.24 -9.40 8.73
CA VAL A 823 29.63 -9.85 8.52
C VAL A 823 30.56 -9.32 9.63
N GLU A 824 30.42 -8.05 10.00
CA GLU A 824 31.22 -7.42 11.05
C GLU A 824 31.01 -8.10 12.42
N ASP A 825 29.83 -8.64 12.66
CA ASP A 825 29.52 -9.35 13.90
C ASP A 825 30.19 -10.72 13.95
N VAL A 826 30.20 -11.42 12.82
CA VAL A 826 30.92 -12.69 12.65
C VAL A 826 32.41 -12.47 12.85
N GLU A 827 32.98 -11.44 12.23
CA GLU A 827 34.39 -11.06 12.42
C GLU A 827 34.69 -10.72 13.88
N ALA A 828 33.79 -9.99 14.56
CA ALA A 828 33.96 -9.64 15.97
C ALA A 828 33.93 -10.87 16.90
N VAL A 829 33.20 -11.93 16.52
CA VAL A 829 33.20 -13.21 17.24
C VAL A 829 34.52 -13.96 17.05
N ILE A 830 35.02 -14.04 15.82
CA ILE A 830 36.19 -14.86 15.50
C ILE A 830 37.49 -14.21 15.93
N ASN A 831 37.54 -12.87 15.90
CA ASN A 831 38.66 -12.10 16.42
C ASN A 831 38.65 -11.98 17.96
N ASP A 832 37.65 -12.54 18.66
CA ASP A 832 37.66 -12.67 20.13
C ASP A 832 38.82 -13.61 20.53
N PRO A 833 39.80 -13.16 21.33
CA PRO A 833 40.91 -14.00 21.79
C PRO A 833 40.47 -15.28 22.51
N GLU A 834 39.27 -15.30 23.08
CA GLU A 834 38.71 -16.46 23.77
C GLU A 834 37.96 -17.42 22.84
N PHE A 835 37.71 -17.08 21.57
CA PHE A 835 36.95 -17.93 20.64
C PHE A 835 37.56 -19.33 20.51
N PHE A 836 38.85 -19.40 20.20
CA PHE A 836 39.56 -20.68 20.07
C PHE A 836 39.62 -21.48 21.37
N LYS A 837 39.72 -20.80 22.53
CA LYS A 837 39.69 -21.46 23.84
C LYS A 837 38.32 -22.07 24.13
N ARG A 838 37.23 -21.37 23.78
CA ARG A 838 35.85 -21.90 23.89
C ARG A 838 35.61 -23.04 22.91
N GLY A 839 36.24 -23.02 21.74
CA GLY A 839 36.18 -24.08 20.73
C GLY A 839 37.17 -25.23 20.92
N ARG A 840 37.96 -25.26 22.00
CA ARG A 840 39.08 -26.19 22.21
C ARG A 840 38.74 -27.67 21.95
N TYR A 841 37.53 -28.11 22.27
CA TYR A 841 37.10 -29.50 22.07
C TYR A 841 37.16 -29.96 20.61
N TYR A 842 36.96 -29.04 19.67
CA TYR A 842 37.14 -29.32 18.25
C TYR A 842 38.62 -29.21 17.86
N PHE A 843 39.26 -28.06 18.14
CA PHE A 843 40.62 -27.78 17.70
C PHE A 843 41.65 -28.77 18.29
N ASP A 844 41.69 -28.92 19.62
CA ASP A 844 42.56 -29.88 20.31
C ASP A 844 42.20 -31.32 19.92
N GLY A 845 40.91 -31.56 19.62
CA GLY A 845 40.39 -32.87 19.23
C GLY A 845 40.95 -33.34 17.89
N VAL A 846 40.84 -32.50 16.84
CA VAL A 846 41.42 -32.77 15.52
C VAL A 846 42.94 -32.84 15.60
N TRP A 847 43.57 -31.91 16.34
CA TRP A 847 45.02 -31.88 16.51
C TRP A 847 45.58 -33.12 17.22
N GLY A 848 44.92 -33.54 18.30
CA GLY A 848 45.28 -34.72 19.07
C GLY A 848 45.07 -36.01 18.29
N GLN A 849 44.06 -36.07 17.42
CA GLN A 849 43.84 -37.19 16.52
C GLN A 849 44.98 -37.33 15.51
N ALA A 850 45.38 -36.22 14.89
CA ALA A 850 46.54 -36.19 13.98
C ALA A 850 47.85 -36.60 14.67
N ALA A 851 47.94 -36.51 16.01
CA ALA A 851 49.11 -36.99 16.75
C ALA A 851 49.19 -38.52 16.89
N ARG A 852 48.02 -39.18 16.89
CA ARG A 852 47.89 -40.63 17.15
C ARG A 852 47.82 -41.46 15.88
N GLY A 853 47.45 -40.85 14.74
CA GLY A 853 47.39 -41.52 13.45
C GLY A 853 48.78 -41.78 12.83
N ALA A 854 48.79 -42.04 11.50
CA ALA A 854 50.01 -42.17 10.71
C ALA A 854 51.03 -41.05 11.01
N SER A 855 52.32 -41.41 11.01
CA SER A 855 53.38 -40.47 11.39
C SER A 855 53.41 -39.26 10.45
N GLY A 856 53.64 -38.08 11.01
CA GLY A 856 53.82 -36.86 10.21
C GLY A 856 52.60 -35.99 9.93
N GLN A 857 51.38 -36.43 10.26
CA GLN A 857 50.16 -35.65 10.01
C GLN A 857 50.19 -34.23 10.59
N GLN A 858 50.64 -34.06 11.84
CA GLN A 858 50.77 -32.73 12.43
C GLN A 858 51.77 -31.83 11.68
N ALA A 859 52.86 -32.39 11.16
CA ALA A 859 53.83 -31.62 10.38
C ALA A 859 53.23 -31.17 9.03
N ILE A 860 52.40 -32.00 8.40
CA ILE A 860 51.63 -31.63 7.19
C ILE A 860 50.66 -30.49 7.52
N LEU A 861 49.90 -30.59 8.60
CA LEU A 861 48.96 -29.54 9.01
C LEU A 861 49.67 -28.21 9.32
N LYS A 862 50.84 -28.24 9.98
CA LYS A 862 51.68 -27.04 10.18
C LYS A 862 52.20 -26.47 8.86
N ALA A 863 52.61 -27.33 7.93
CA ALA A 863 53.09 -26.89 6.62
C ALA A 863 51.97 -26.28 5.76
N LEU A 864 50.74 -26.78 5.89
CA LEU A 864 49.56 -26.25 5.18
C LEU A 864 48.99 -24.97 5.79
N ALA A 865 49.10 -24.78 7.11
CA ALA A 865 48.46 -23.67 7.81
C ALA A 865 48.74 -22.27 7.19
N PRO A 866 49.97 -21.93 6.74
CA PRO A 866 50.25 -20.64 6.09
C PRO A 866 49.68 -20.46 4.68
N TYR A 867 49.15 -21.51 4.04
CA TYR A 867 48.75 -21.51 2.63
C TYR A 867 47.26 -21.85 2.49
N PRO A 868 46.37 -20.84 2.44
CA PRO A 868 44.92 -21.05 2.31
C PRO A 868 44.53 -21.86 1.07
N GLU A 869 45.19 -21.62 -0.06
CA GLU A 869 44.98 -22.35 -1.33
C GLU A 869 45.67 -23.72 -1.38
N GLY A 870 46.35 -24.10 -0.29
CA GLY A 870 47.05 -25.37 -0.17
C GLY A 870 48.43 -25.45 -0.82
N LEU A 871 49.00 -26.65 -0.81
CA LEU A 871 50.31 -26.98 -1.37
C LEU A 871 50.25 -28.27 -2.20
N SER A 872 51.09 -28.38 -3.24
CA SER A 872 51.26 -29.64 -3.98
C SER A 872 51.94 -30.71 -3.12
N ALA A 873 51.78 -31.99 -3.46
CA ALA A 873 52.43 -33.08 -2.77
C ALA A 873 53.97 -32.94 -2.75
N ASP A 874 54.58 -32.46 -3.84
CA ASP A 874 56.02 -32.23 -3.92
C ASP A 874 56.48 -31.10 -2.99
N ALA A 875 55.70 -30.01 -2.90
CA ALA A 875 55.98 -28.91 -1.99
C ALA A 875 55.84 -29.34 -0.52
N LEU A 876 54.86 -30.20 -0.21
CA LEU A 876 54.69 -30.78 1.11
C LEU A 876 55.83 -31.73 1.49
N ALA A 877 56.27 -32.59 0.56
CA ALA A 877 57.42 -33.47 0.78
C ALA A 877 58.68 -32.64 1.13
N MET A 878 58.92 -31.55 0.39
CA MET A 878 60.04 -30.64 0.68
C MET A 878 59.88 -29.90 2.01
N ALA A 879 58.68 -29.43 2.36
CA ALA A 879 58.43 -28.68 3.59
C ALA A 879 58.49 -29.56 4.86
N THR A 880 58.07 -30.82 4.76
CA THR A 880 58.01 -31.76 5.88
C THR A 880 59.23 -32.66 6.01
N GLY A 881 59.99 -32.84 4.93
CA GLY A 881 61.14 -33.75 4.88
C GLY A 881 60.76 -35.24 4.83
N MET A 882 59.50 -35.54 4.50
CA MET A 882 58.98 -36.92 4.43
C MET A 882 59.30 -37.58 3.10
N ASP A 883 59.50 -38.89 3.12
CA ASP A 883 59.47 -39.69 1.90
C ASP A 883 58.04 -39.75 1.33
N GLN A 884 57.93 -40.12 0.05
CA GLN A 884 56.65 -40.11 -0.65
C GLN A 884 55.63 -41.08 -0.05
N GLU A 885 56.06 -42.26 0.41
CA GLU A 885 55.16 -43.29 0.91
C GLU A 885 54.50 -42.84 2.21
N THR A 886 55.32 -42.39 3.18
CA THR A 886 54.84 -41.83 4.45
C THR A 886 53.94 -40.61 4.24
N LEU A 887 54.31 -39.71 3.32
CA LEU A 887 53.52 -38.51 3.02
C LEU A 887 52.12 -38.89 2.47
N TYR A 888 52.05 -39.78 1.48
CA TYR A 888 50.78 -40.18 0.88
C TYR A 888 49.89 -40.94 1.87
N GLU A 889 50.46 -41.75 2.77
CA GLU A 889 49.71 -42.42 3.83
C GLU A 889 49.10 -41.40 4.81
N ALA A 890 49.88 -40.42 5.25
CA ALA A 890 49.42 -39.36 6.14
C ALA A 890 48.37 -38.45 5.48
N LEU A 891 48.56 -38.08 4.21
CA LEU A 891 47.59 -37.29 3.43
C LEU A 891 46.27 -38.04 3.28
N LYS A 892 46.31 -39.32 2.90
CA LYS A 892 45.12 -40.14 2.75
C LYS A 892 44.37 -40.32 4.07
N THR A 893 45.09 -40.41 5.19
CA THR A 893 44.48 -40.48 6.52
C THR A 893 43.77 -39.17 6.88
N LEU A 894 44.43 -38.02 6.67
CA LEU A 894 43.84 -36.71 6.91
C LEU A 894 42.64 -36.41 6.00
N GLU A 895 42.67 -36.87 4.74
CA GLU A 895 41.56 -36.74 3.79
C GLU A 895 40.35 -37.56 4.21
N ARG A 896 40.55 -38.83 4.58
CA ARG A 896 39.47 -39.71 5.09
C ARG A 896 38.80 -39.15 6.35
N HIS A 897 39.57 -38.41 7.15
CA HIS A 897 39.13 -37.82 8.41
C HIS A 897 38.49 -36.43 8.21
N ASP A 898 38.22 -36.03 6.97
CA ASP A 898 37.63 -34.73 6.62
C ASP A 898 38.45 -33.54 7.17
N VAL A 899 39.77 -33.66 7.30
CA VAL A 899 40.66 -32.58 7.79
C VAL A 899 41.22 -31.78 6.62
N ILE A 900 41.64 -32.46 5.56
CA ILE A 900 42.19 -31.87 4.34
C ILE A 900 41.44 -32.37 3.11
N GLN A 901 41.52 -31.63 2.01
CA GLN A 901 40.99 -32.04 0.71
C GLN A 901 41.98 -31.71 -0.40
N GLN A 902 41.92 -32.45 -1.50
CA GLN A 902 42.64 -32.12 -2.72
C GLN A 902 41.78 -31.27 -3.66
N LYS A 903 42.28 -30.09 -4.05
CA LYS A 903 41.67 -29.19 -5.03
C LYS A 903 42.71 -28.74 -6.04
N GLU A 904 42.43 -28.94 -7.33
CA GLU A 904 43.32 -28.53 -8.43
C GLU A 904 44.78 -29.05 -8.30
N GLY A 905 44.95 -30.22 -7.67
CA GLY A 905 46.27 -30.82 -7.44
C GLY A 905 47.00 -30.35 -6.18
N CYS A 906 46.43 -29.39 -5.44
CA CYS A 906 46.93 -28.94 -4.14
C CYS A 906 46.10 -29.50 -2.99
N TRP A 907 46.77 -29.80 -1.88
CA TRP A 907 46.15 -30.21 -0.62
C TRP A 907 45.93 -28.99 0.26
N GLN A 908 44.74 -28.84 0.81
CA GLN A 908 44.38 -27.71 1.68
C GLN A 908 43.57 -28.18 2.89
N ILE A 909 43.69 -27.46 4.00
CA ILE A 909 42.85 -27.67 5.19
C ILE A 909 41.42 -27.23 4.85
N ILE A 910 40.43 -28.08 5.15
CA ILE A 910 39.04 -27.81 4.76
C ILE A 910 38.43 -26.69 5.60
N VAL A 911 38.63 -26.74 6.92
CA VAL A 911 38.03 -25.80 7.87
C VAL A 911 38.95 -24.62 8.11
N GLU A 912 38.58 -23.45 7.60
CA GLU A 912 39.38 -22.23 7.68
C GLU A 912 39.68 -21.80 9.12
N LEU A 913 38.71 -21.92 10.04
CA LEU A 913 38.96 -21.66 11.46
C LEU A 913 40.02 -22.60 12.05
N PHE A 914 40.09 -23.86 11.61
CA PHE A 914 41.13 -24.79 12.06
C PHE A 914 42.49 -24.39 11.50
N ARG A 915 42.57 -23.99 10.22
CA ARG A 915 43.79 -23.46 9.60
C ARG A 915 44.34 -22.26 10.37
N CYS A 916 43.47 -21.28 10.67
CA CYS A 916 43.83 -20.09 11.45
C CYS A 916 44.32 -20.42 12.86
N TRP A 917 43.71 -21.41 13.51
CA TRP A 917 44.16 -21.89 14.81
C TRP A 917 45.54 -22.56 14.72
N ALA A 918 45.75 -23.44 13.73
CA ALA A 918 46.99 -24.21 13.54
C ALA A 918 48.22 -23.33 13.24
N LEU A 919 48.05 -22.08 12.81
CA LEU A 919 49.14 -21.11 12.68
C LEU A 919 49.84 -20.79 14.01
N ASN A 920 49.15 -21.00 15.14
CA ASN A 920 49.59 -20.57 16.47
C ASN A 920 49.98 -21.74 17.39
N VAL A 921 50.09 -22.97 16.87
CA VAL A 921 50.28 -24.23 17.64
C VAL A 921 51.62 -24.90 17.33
#